data_AF-A0A4S3KC85-F1
#
_entry.id   AF-A0A4S3KC85-F1
#
_cell.length_a   1.000
_cell.length_b   1.000
_cell.length_c   1.000
_cell.angle_alpha   90.00
_cell.angle_beta   90.00
_cell.angle_gamma   90.00
#
_symmetry.space_group_name_H-M   'P 1'
#
loop_
_entity.id
_entity.type
_entity.pdbx_description
1 polymer ?
#
loop_
_entity_poly.entity_id
_entity_poly.type
_entity_poly.pdbx_seq_one_letter_code
_entity_poly.pdbx_strand_id
1 'polypeptide(L)'
;MASRNEKEKPLDLTVTFVGLEEGQQPPRFAAYKVDVSGRPIRKLGSYDGKLLRLDPGEASAIAFGPDVEDFKALPTDSLARYRVAQQVDLWRKQGLVLGPDIWNRFHFRFQCVGGTVSKCRPWFWDLLDDIRLQPMYALAQVARIKPIGAELQPHLRFPLRCETLCDGVVEVYERECCCRWFRIPDLLDRLREILAVLPIPLPDPIPDPIPGPDPAPFALHSLRAAARSIQQRKATFDLAATPPENLHQDFLALRAMPEDAAREYVLARPYLYPIFCHCSVRKVGETMIQPGGRFDLCYLRSPFHLAREHCVTTYAYRVRQMINGAWHVVYDGLAAHQYFAAGSAASIHSYDPQARVCADGPGEPPPNGNLPFVMLEHVGSYGSFHFNFPVQTGVSQVGALDADDGTFTTSYAPDCPWGGALGLRLWFSPELEPIVKYYRLKVFALSDAGTPVGAPIVLNDSVTWDKLVDIPGDVVRAPELLGPATVGAESDLFKVPYWSSPDHRYLSGQFHQGWNTAQSQFPDGKYMLVIEVFDAAGNRVKPNGASGPGTAQPFEFRRWMSAVDTDPVPFADAAHVFWVDNTPVGGDIVDLRKNGVANTGQCQFMTGTAASTFAIGFRAYHVHGVEHAGNGDGDSFMWQYGIGWQRGLNGNSGALGPAPSGGNNHTDVGETGGAVSSGSETFQTMLTDTTQVPAVVLSKCTFSVTLHVYAKHFTGSGRIQAYDYAETASFALEITS
;
A
#
# COMPACT_ATOMS: atom_id res chain seq x y z
N MET A 1 -48.34 29.56 56.97
CA MET A 1 -47.13 28.73 57.17
C MET A 1 -47.53 27.27 56.98
N ALA A 2 -47.23 26.70 55.82
CA ALA A 2 -47.49 25.29 55.49
C ALA A 2 -46.24 24.73 54.79
N SER A 3 -45.72 23.65 55.38
CA SER A 3 -44.77 22.65 54.90
C SER A 3 -44.12 22.86 53.51
N ARG A 4 -42.80 23.09 53.51
CA ARG A 4 -41.92 22.70 52.41
C ARG A 4 -41.97 21.17 52.32
N ASN A 5 -42.45 20.62 51.20
CA ASN A 5 -42.55 19.18 50.97
C ASN A 5 -41.20 18.49 51.24
N GLU A 6 -41.21 17.40 52.00
CA GLU A 6 -40.03 16.57 52.34
C GLU A 6 -39.31 15.98 51.10
N LYS A 7 -39.90 16.13 49.91
CA LYS A 7 -39.38 15.65 48.61
C LYS A 7 -38.29 16.54 48.00
N GLU A 8 -38.03 17.73 48.54
CA GLU A 8 -37.08 18.73 47.98
C GLU A 8 -35.73 18.80 48.70
N LYS A 9 -35.44 17.91 49.66
CA LYS A 9 -34.14 17.92 50.36
C LYS A 9 -33.07 17.14 49.59
N PRO A 10 -31.81 17.63 49.55
CA PRO A 10 -30.66 16.86 49.12
C PRO A 10 -30.63 15.49 49.81
N LEU A 11 -30.27 14.47 49.03
CA LEU A 11 -30.16 13.09 49.43
C LEU A 11 -28.69 12.73 49.55
N ASP A 12 -28.27 12.34 50.75
CA ASP A 12 -27.00 11.67 50.97
C ASP A 12 -27.28 10.17 51.09
N LEU A 13 -26.97 9.43 50.03
CA LEU A 13 -27.28 8.00 49.94
C LEU A 13 -26.01 7.18 50.14
N THR A 14 -26.02 6.25 51.10
CA THR A 14 -25.03 5.17 51.17
C THR A 14 -25.20 4.27 49.96
N VAL A 15 -24.10 3.91 49.30
CA VAL A 15 -24.14 3.08 48.10
C VAL A 15 -23.58 1.70 48.42
N THR A 16 -24.34 0.66 48.07
CA THR A 16 -23.92 -0.74 48.20
C THR A 16 -23.82 -1.36 46.81
N PHE A 17 -22.62 -1.78 46.44
CA PHE A 17 -22.37 -2.53 45.21
C PHE A 17 -22.48 -4.03 45.50
N VAL A 18 -23.52 -4.66 44.96
CA VAL A 18 -23.70 -6.12 45.09
C VAL A 18 -22.72 -6.81 44.15
N GLY A 19 -21.98 -7.81 44.65
CA GLY A 19 -21.06 -8.61 43.85
C GLY A 19 -19.72 -7.93 43.49
N LEU A 20 -19.33 -6.87 44.21
CA LEU A 20 -18.00 -6.28 44.10
C LEU A 20 -17.00 -7.11 44.92
N GLU A 21 -15.96 -7.66 44.28
CA GLU A 21 -14.97 -8.53 44.94
C GLU A 21 -13.95 -7.75 45.78
N GLU A 22 -13.30 -8.43 46.73
CA GLU A 22 -12.27 -7.83 47.58
C GLU A 22 -11.06 -7.38 46.73
N GLY A 23 -10.76 -6.08 46.74
CA GLY A 23 -9.72 -5.47 45.90
C GLY A 23 -10.21 -4.89 44.57
N GLN A 24 -11.47 -5.12 44.19
CA GLN A 24 -12.05 -4.51 43.00
C GLN A 24 -12.46 -3.05 43.26
N GLN A 25 -11.97 -2.13 42.41
CA GLN A 25 -12.28 -0.70 42.57
C GLN A 25 -13.74 -0.42 42.16
N PRO A 26 -14.57 0.20 43.03
CA PRO A 26 -15.94 0.57 42.67
C PRO A 26 -15.94 1.65 41.57
N PRO A 27 -16.95 1.67 40.69
CA PRO A 27 -17.02 2.65 39.61
C PRO A 27 -17.26 4.06 40.15
N ARG A 28 -16.73 5.06 39.45
CA ARG A 28 -17.11 6.46 39.64
C ARG A 28 -18.37 6.75 38.84
N PHE A 29 -19.42 7.22 39.51
CA PHE A 29 -20.70 7.49 38.87
C PHE A 29 -21.37 8.74 39.42
N ALA A 30 -22.29 9.28 38.64
CA ALA A 30 -23.03 10.50 38.93
C ALA A 30 -24.52 10.31 38.60
N ALA A 31 -25.32 11.22 39.14
CA ALA A 31 -26.75 11.28 38.90
C ALA A 31 -27.09 12.44 37.96
N TYR A 32 -27.98 12.19 37.01
CA TYR A 32 -28.34 13.14 35.97
C TYR A 32 -29.86 13.31 35.91
N LYS A 33 -30.32 14.54 35.69
CA LYS A 33 -31.68 14.81 35.22
C LYS A 33 -31.73 14.42 33.75
N VAL A 34 -32.76 13.66 33.38
CA VAL A 34 -32.96 13.23 31.99
C VAL A 34 -34.22 13.84 31.39
N ASP A 35 -34.22 13.99 30.06
CA ASP A 35 -35.41 14.37 29.31
C ASP A 35 -36.36 13.17 29.05
N VAL A 36 -37.44 13.42 28.29
CA VAL A 36 -38.40 12.37 27.91
C VAL A 36 -37.77 11.23 27.11
N SER A 37 -36.74 11.52 26.31
CA SER A 37 -35.99 10.53 25.53
C SER A 37 -34.94 9.77 26.35
N GLY A 38 -34.69 10.18 27.60
CA GLY A 38 -33.69 9.57 28.48
C GLY A 38 -32.30 10.14 28.34
N ARG A 39 -32.13 11.26 27.62
CA ARG A 39 -30.84 11.94 27.48
C ARG A 39 -30.55 12.82 28.70
N PRO A 40 -29.31 12.85 29.19
CA PRO A 40 -28.93 13.66 30.34
C PRO A 40 -28.89 15.15 29.96
N ILE A 41 -29.60 15.97 30.72
CA ILE A 41 -29.69 17.43 30.50
C ILE A 41 -29.02 18.24 31.61
N ARG A 42 -28.80 17.64 32.78
CA ARG A 42 -28.12 18.30 33.91
C ARG A 42 -27.55 17.28 34.87
N LYS A 43 -26.33 17.49 35.37
CA LYS A 43 -25.76 16.72 36.49
C LYS A 43 -26.35 17.20 37.82
N LEU A 44 -26.81 16.26 38.63
CA LEU A 44 -27.52 16.49 39.89
C LEU A 44 -26.68 16.14 41.13
N GLY A 45 -25.60 15.39 40.94
CA GLY A 45 -24.81 14.87 42.05
C GLY A 45 -23.79 13.83 41.61
N SER A 46 -22.82 13.53 42.46
CA SER A 46 -21.78 12.53 42.21
C SER A 46 -21.50 11.67 43.44
N TYR A 47 -21.01 10.45 43.19
CA TYR A 47 -20.55 9.53 44.21
C TYR A 47 -19.09 9.84 44.56
N ASP A 48 -18.79 10.08 45.84
CA ASP A 48 -17.44 10.45 46.31
C ASP A 48 -16.60 9.26 46.79
N GLY A 49 -17.07 8.04 46.57
CA GLY A 49 -16.45 6.81 47.07
C GLY A 49 -17.04 6.32 48.39
N LYS A 50 -17.91 7.10 49.04
CA LYS A 50 -18.65 6.69 50.26
C LYS A 50 -20.13 7.02 50.18
N LEU A 51 -20.49 8.21 49.72
CA LEU A 51 -21.86 8.69 49.62
C LEU A 51 -22.15 9.24 48.22
N LEU A 52 -23.36 8.99 47.74
CA LEU A 52 -23.92 9.70 46.60
C LEU A 52 -24.67 10.91 47.14
N ARG A 53 -24.14 12.11 46.91
CA ARG A 53 -24.83 13.37 47.20
C ARG A 53 -25.62 13.77 45.98
N LEU A 54 -26.95 13.72 46.06
CA LEU A 54 -27.87 13.98 44.95
C LEU A 54 -28.88 15.06 45.36
N ASP A 55 -29.03 16.10 44.55
CA ASP A 55 -30.17 17.02 44.65
C ASP A 55 -31.16 16.76 43.50
N PRO A 56 -32.25 16.02 43.76
CA PRO A 56 -33.22 15.71 42.71
C PRO A 56 -34.05 16.95 42.30
N GLY A 57 -34.19 17.97 43.16
CA GLY A 57 -35.12 19.07 42.98
C GLY A 57 -36.50 18.60 42.51
N GLU A 58 -37.04 19.23 41.45
CA GLU A 58 -38.31 18.85 40.80
C GLU A 58 -38.17 17.77 39.71
N ALA A 59 -37.06 17.02 39.64
CA ALA A 59 -36.87 16.01 38.61
C ALA A 59 -37.86 14.83 38.77
N SER A 60 -38.69 14.58 37.75
CA SER A 60 -39.59 13.43 37.71
C SER A 60 -38.87 12.10 37.41
N ALA A 61 -37.77 12.17 36.67
CA ALA A 61 -36.89 11.05 36.36
C ALA A 61 -35.42 11.46 36.47
N ILE A 62 -34.60 10.55 36.98
CA ILE A 62 -33.15 10.67 37.03
C ILE A 62 -32.49 9.45 36.42
N ALA A 63 -31.25 9.58 36.00
CA ALA A 63 -30.42 8.45 35.60
C ALA A 63 -29.11 8.45 36.36
N PHE A 64 -28.66 7.27 36.78
CA PHE A 64 -27.28 7.06 37.23
C PHE A 64 -26.44 6.61 36.06
N GLY A 65 -25.26 7.18 35.91
CA GLY A 65 -24.33 6.89 34.83
C GLY A 65 -22.91 7.23 35.22
N PRO A 66 -21.92 6.94 34.35
CA PRO A 66 -20.53 7.28 34.62
C PRO A 66 -20.33 8.76 34.99
N ASP A 67 -19.37 9.05 35.85
CA ASP A 67 -19.03 10.42 36.28
C ASP A 67 -18.10 11.12 35.26
N VAL A 68 -18.65 11.98 34.40
CA VAL A 68 -17.89 12.74 33.39
C VAL A 68 -18.16 14.24 33.46
N GLU A 69 -17.29 15.01 32.81
CA GLU A 69 -17.46 16.45 32.59
C GLU A 69 -18.49 16.72 31.47
N ASP A 70 -18.31 16.13 30.28
CA ASP A 70 -19.29 16.23 29.19
C ASP A 70 -20.36 15.13 29.26
N PHE A 71 -21.36 15.35 30.12
CA PHE A 71 -22.45 14.40 30.31
C PHE A 71 -23.37 14.28 29.09
N LYS A 72 -23.39 15.25 28.15
CA LYS A 72 -24.27 15.19 26.97
C LYS A 72 -23.82 14.12 25.97
N ALA A 73 -22.54 13.74 26.00
CA ALA A 73 -21.97 12.68 25.18
C ALA A 73 -22.23 11.26 25.74
N LEU A 74 -22.85 11.13 26.93
CA LEU A 74 -23.12 9.83 27.52
C LEU A 74 -24.16 9.05 26.68
N PRO A 75 -23.85 7.83 26.23
CA PRO A 75 -24.78 7.02 25.48
C PRO A 75 -25.85 6.44 26.43
N THR A 76 -27.08 6.31 25.97
CA THR A 76 -28.24 5.96 26.82
C THR A 76 -28.15 4.58 27.47
N ASP A 77 -27.38 3.66 26.89
CA ASP A 77 -27.09 2.32 27.42
C ASP A 77 -26.17 2.34 28.64
N SER A 78 -25.33 3.38 28.78
CA SER A 78 -24.52 3.63 29.99
C SER A 78 -25.33 4.18 31.17
N LEU A 79 -26.61 4.50 30.96
CA LEU A 79 -27.48 5.14 31.93
C LEU A 79 -28.52 4.16 32.52
N ALA A 80 -28.61 4.11 33.84
CA ALA A 80 -29.64 3.40 34.57
C ALA A 80 -30.73 4.39 35.03
N ARG A 81 -31.92 4.31 34.41
CA ARG A 81 -33.01 5.29 34.61
C ARG A 81 -33.95 4.88 35.74
N TYR A 82 -34.33 5.86 36.56
CA TYR A 82 -35.25 5.69 37.68
C TYR A 82 -36.30 6.80 37.72
N ARG A 83 -37.52 6.46 38.12
CA ARG A 83 -38.56 7.44 38.46
C ARG A 83 -38.41 7.81 39.93
N VAL A 84 -38.14 9.08 40.21
CA VAL A 84 -37.82 9.55 41.56
C VAL A 84 -38.95 9.22 42.54
N ALA A 85 -40.20 9.44 42.15
CA ALA A 85 -41.38 9.19 42.98
C ALA A 85 -41.55 7.73 43.42
N GLN A 86 -40.97 6.77 42.69
CA GLN A 86 -41.09 5.34 43.01
C GLN A 86 -39.94 4.86 43.91
N GLN A 87 -38.80 5.54 43.89
CA GLN A 87 -37.55 5.02 44.46
C GLN A 87 -37.04 5.85 45.65
N VAL A 88 -37.44 7.12 45.76
CA VAL A 88 -36.87 8.04 46.77
C VAL A 88 -37.08 7.56 48.20
N ASP A 89 -38.27 7.04 48.54
CA ASP A 89 -38.56 6.55 49.90
C ASP A 89 -37.78 5.27 50.22
N LEU A 90 -37.53 4.44 49.21
CA LEU A 90 -36.73 3.24 49.33
C LEU A 90 -35.25 3.63 49.56
N TRP A 91 -34.71 4.53 48.74
CA TRP A 91 -33.34 5.04 48.88
C TRP A 91 -33.10 5.70 50.23
N ARG A 92 -34.06 6.46 50.77
CA ARG A 92 -33.95 7.06 52.11
C ARG A 92 -33.87 6.01 53.23
N LYS A 93 -34.51 4.86 53.07
CA LYS A 93 -34.55 3.80 54.09
C LYS A 93 -33.34 2.88 54.06
N GLN A 94 -32.84 2.53 52.87
CA GLN A 94 -31.83 1.48 52.72
C GLN A 94 -30.57 1.92 51.96
N GLY A 95 -30.50 3.18 51.50
CA GLY A 95 -29.48 3.63 50.56
C GLY A 95 -29.73 3.12 49.14
N LEU A 96 -28.73 3.35 48.27
CA LEU A 96 -28.74 2.93 46.88
C LEU A 96 -28.02 1.59 46.74
N VAL A 97 -28.76 0.53 46.39
CA VAL A 97 -28.18 -0.81 46.13
C VAL A 97 -28.09 -1.02 44.62
N LEU A 98 -26.89 -1.31 44.12
CA LEU A 98 -26.63 -1.50 42.69
C LEU A 98 -26.14 -2.93 42.43
N GLY A 99 -26.81 -3.64 41.53
CA GLY A 99 -26.39 -4.96 41.04
C GLY A 99 -25.27 -4.87 39.99
N PRO A 100 -24.52 -5.97 39.74
CA PRO A 100 -23.46 -6.02 38.71
C PRO A 100 -23.92 -5.61 37.32
N ASP A 101 -25.17 -5.86 36.96
CA ASP A 101 -25.78 -5.47 35.69
C ASP A 101 -25.95 -3.94 35.55
N ILE A 102 -25.93 -3.20 36.66
CA ILE A 102 -26.11 -1.75 36.73
C ILE A 102 -24.76 -1.06 36.95
N TRP A 103 -24.02 -1.41 38.00
CA TRP A 103 -22.79 -0.68 38.33
C TRP A 103 -21.66 -0.93 37.33
N ASN A 104 -21.62 -2.08 36.66
CA ASN A 104 -20.63 -2.29 35.59
C ASN A 104 -20.80 -1.31 34.42
N ARG A 105 -21.99 -0.71 34.23
CA ARG A 105 -22.26 0.26 33.15
C ARG A 105 -21.52 1.56 33.36
N PHE A 106 -21.04 1.79 34.58
CA PHE A 106 -20.40 3.02 35.01
C PHE A 106 -18.88 2.99 34.83
N HIS A 107 -18.30 1.85 34.42
CA HIS A 107 -16.91 1.77 34.01
C HIS A 107 -16.73 2.25 32.57
N PHE A 108 -15.64 2.97 32.31
CA PHE A 108 -15.24 3.36 30.96
C PHE A 108 -14.17 2.44 30.41
N ARG A 109 -14.29 2.07 29.13
CA ARG A 109 -13.13 1.66 28.33
C ARG A 109 -12.85 2.76 27.31
N PHE A 110 -11.64 3.30 27.33
CA PHE A 110 -11.16 4.14 26.24
C PHE A 110 -10.89 3.23 25.05
N GLN A 111 -11.61 3.45 23.97
CA GLN A 111 -11.30 2.85 22.69
C GLN A 111 -10.58 3.92 21.86
N CYS A 112 -9.32 3.63 21.54
CA CYS A 112 -8.54 4.47 20.65
C CYS A 112 -8.47 3.80 19.28
N VAL A 113 -8.58 4.59 18.24
CA VAL A 113 -8.30 4.19 16.86
C VAL A 113 -7.40 5.22 16.23
N GLY A 114 -6.61 4.82 15.25
CA GLY A 114 -5.70 5.71 14.58
C GLY A 114 -5.07 5.06 13.36
N GLY A 115 -4.29 5.85 12.64
CA GLY A 115 -3.72 5.42 11.37
C GLY A 115 -2.96 6.53 10.67
N THR A 116 -2.68 6.29 9.40
CA THR A 116 -2.04 7.24 8.48
C THR A 116 -2.91 7.44 7.25
N VAL A 117 -2.83 8.63 6.65
CA VAL A 117 -3.50 8.97 5.40
C VAL A 117 -2.46 9.42 4.38
N SER A 118 -2.49 8.80 3.20
CA SER A 118 -1.57 9.09 2.09
C SER A 118 -2.32 9.18 0.75
N LYS A 119 -1.83 10.01 -0.17
CA LYS A 119 -2.30 10.13 -1.55
C LYS A 119 -1.42 9.24 -2.41
N CYS A 120 -2.02 8.28 -3.08
CA CYS A 120 -1.28 7.29 -3.86
C CYS A 120 -1.76 7.26 -5.32
N ARG A 121 -0.97 6.63 -6.18
CA ARG A 121 -1.47 6.11 -7.45
C ARG A 121 -2.47 4.98 -7.18
N PRO A 122 -3.62 4.92 -7.88
CA PRO A 122 -4.54 3.79 -7.74
C PRO A 122 -3.86 2.46 -8.07
N TRP A 123 -4.00 1.46 -7.18
CA TRP A 123 -3.31 0.16 -7.26
C TRP A 123 -3.59 -0.59 -8.57
N PHE A 124 -4.79 -0.43 -9.13
CA PHE A 124 -5.18 -1.12 -10.36
C PHE A 124 -4.44 -0.61 -11.60
N TRP A 125 -3.76 0.54 -11.54
CA TRP A 125 -2.94 1.01 -12.64
C TRP A 125 -1.70 0.13 -12.86
N ASP A 126 -1.15 -0.45 -11.80
CA ASP A 126 0.01 -1.35 -11.94
C ASP A 126 -0.38 -2.61 -12.74
N LEU A 127 -1.63 -3.07 -12.60
CA LEU A 127 -2.20 -4.14 -13.44
C LEU A 127 -2.46 -3.69 -14.89
N LEU A 128 -2.74 -2.40 -15.12
CA LEU A 128 -2.93 -1.88 -16.48
C LEU A 128 -1.58 -1.68 -17.19
N ASP A 129 -0.54 -1.33 -16.44
CA ASP A 129 0.82 -1.09 -16.92
C ASP A 129 1.63 -2.38 -17.12
N ASP A 130 1.14 -3.54 -16.65
CA ASP A 130 1.80 -4.84 -16.82
C ASP A 130 2.03 -5.17 -18.30
N ILE A 131 3.31 -5.33 -18.67
CA ILE A 131 3.76 -5.59 -20.03
C ILE A 131 3.20 -6.89 -20.61
N ARG A 132 2.86 -7.87 -19.76
CA ARG A 132 2.21 -9.13 -20.19
C ARG A 132 0.78 -8.93 -20.66
N LEU A 133 0.13 -7.87 -20.17
CA LEU A 133 -1.21 -7.47 -20.55
C LEU A 133 -1.20 -6.43 -21.68
N GLN A 134 -0.05 -5.86 -22.06
CA GLN A 134 0.05 -4.92 -23.19
C GLN A 134 -0.50 -5.47 -24.52
N PRO A 135 -0.26 -6.73 -24.94
CA PRO A 135 -0.88 -7.28 -26.15
C PRO A 135 -2.41 -7.28 -26.06
N MET A 136 -2.97 -7.50 -24.87
CA MET A 136 -4.41 -7.49 -24.60
C MET A 136 -4.99 -6.07 -24.71
N TYR A 137 -4.29 -5.05 -24.19
CA TYR A 137 -4.71 -3.65 -24.30
C TYR A 137 -4.50 -3.06 -25.70
N ALA A 138 -3.42 -3.43 -26.39
CA ALA A 138 -3.19 -3.07 -27.78
C ALA A 138 -4.29 -3.63 -28.71
N LEU A 139 -4.74 -4.87 -28.46
CA LEU A 139 -5.90 -5.46 -29.16
C LEU A 139 -7.22 -4.72 -28.85
N ALA A 140 -7.39 -4.20 -27.63
CA ALA A 140 -8.55 -3.38 -27.29
C ALA A 140 -8.51 -1.98 -27.96
N GLN A 141 -7.32 -1.37 -28.07
CA GLN A 141 -7.14 -0.09 -28.78
C GLN A 141 -7.46 -0.20 -30.28
N VAL A 142 -7.08 -1.31 -30.93
CA VAL A 142 -7.41 -1.59 -32.35
C VAL A 142 -8.93 -1.70 -32.57
N ALA A 143 -9.70 -2.10 -31.54
CA ALA A 143 -11.15 -2.15 -31.59
C ALA A 143 -11.86 -0.79 -31.39
N ARG A 144 -11.13 0.33 -31.44
CA ARG A 144 -11.62 1.70 -31.13
C ARG A 144 -12.28 1.79 -29.75
N ILE A 145 -11.82 0.95 -28.83
CA ILE A 145 -12.24 1.03 -27.45
C ILE A 145 -11.38 2.11 -26.81
N LYS A 146 -11.85 3.37 -26.79
CA LYS A 146 -11.26 4.39 -25.90
C LYS A 146 -11.48 3.90 -24.46
N PRO A 147 -10.45 3.46 -23.72
CA PRO A 147 -10.59 3.25 -22.29
C PRO A 147 -10.43 4.64 -21.66
N ILE A 148 -11.54 5.18 -21.14
CA ILE A 148 -11.56 6.27 -20.16
C ILE A 148 -11.00 7.61 -20.69
N GLY A 149 -11.81 8.67 -20.63
CA GLY A 149 -11.44 10.01 -21.05
C GLY A 149 -10.42 10.71 -20.15
N ALA A 150 -9.31 10.06 -19.82
CA ALA A 150 -8.05 10.70 -19.51
C ALA A 150 -7.14 10.38 -20.69
N GLU A 151 -6.72 11.39 -21.44
CA GLU A 151 -5.54 11.28 -22.28
C GLU A 151 -4.44 10.58 -21.47
N LEU A 152 -3.62 9.76 -22.13
CA LEU A 152 -2.42 9.07 -21.61
C LEU A 152 -1.34 10.04 -21.06
N GLN A 153 -1.75 11.15 -20.43
CA GLN A 153 -1.01 11.98 -19.48
C GLN A 153 -1.24 11.63 -17.98
N PRO A 154 -1.81 10.47 -17.53
CA PRO A 154 -2.09 10.24 -16.12
C PRO A 154 -0.83 10.08 -15.25
N HIS A 155 0.33 9.84 -15.86
CA HIS A 155 1.64 9.80 -15.18
C HIS A 155 1.98 11.14 -14.50
N LEU A 156 1.36 12.25 -14.92
CA LEU A 156 1.62 13.59 -14.38
C LEU A 156 0.66 14.01 -13.25
N ARG A 157 -0.43 13.28 -12.97
CA ARG A 157 -1.45 13.70 -11.98
C ARG A 157 -1.44 12.92 -10.67
N PHE A 158 -0.84 11.74 -10.65
CA PHE A 158 -0.69 10.94 -9.45
C PHE A 158 0.78 10.86 -9.06
N PRO A 159 1.10 10.92 -7.77
CA PRO A 159 2.48 10.78 -7.35
C PRO A 159 2.97 9.36 -7.68
N LEU A 160 4.23 9.23 -8.13
CA LEU A 160 4.87 7.92 -8.37
C LEU A 160 5.15 7.13 -7.08
N ARG A 161 4.83 7.74 -5.93
CA ARG A 161 4.87 7.14 -4.60
C ARG A 161 3.72 7.66 -3.75
N CYS A 162 3.37 6.98 -2.67
CA CYS A 162 2.38 7.48 -1.74
C CYS A 162 2.90 8.71 -0.99
N GLU A 163 2.20 9.82 -1.08
CA GLU A 163 2.55 11.07 -0.43
C GLU A 163 1.67 11.35 0.78
N THR A 164 2.23 11.96 1.82
CA THR A 164 1.49 12.24 3.05
C THR A 164 0.38 13.27 2.79
N LEU A 165 -0.86 13.02 3.21
CA LEU A 165 -1.88 14.07 3.24
C LEU A 165 -1.71 14.95 4.48
N CYS A 166 -1.79 16.26 4.29
CA CYS A 166 -1.83 17.26 5.36
C CYS A 166 -3.20 17.98 5.39
N ASP A 167 -3.53 18.66 6.49
CA ASP A 167 -4.63 19.63 6.58
C ASP A 167 -6.02 19.10 6.15
N GLY A 168 -6.51 18.12 6.91
CA GLY A 168 -7.84 17.54 6.75
C GLY A 168 -8.45 17.05 8.05
N VAL A 169 -9.71 16.64 7.97
CA VAL A 169 -10.47 16.02 9.07
C VAL A 169 -10.73 14.57 8.71
N VAL A 170 -10.44 13.68 9.65
CA VAL A 170 -10.80 12.26 9.58
C VAL A 170 -12.05 12.05 10.42
N GLU A 171 -13.15 11.67 9.77
CA GLU A 171 -14.33 11.17 10.46
C GLU A 171 -14.18 9.68 10.73
N VAL A 172 -14.47 9.28 11.97
CA VAL A 172 -14.38 7.89 12.41
C VAL A 172 -15.78 7.32 12.55
N TYR A 173 -16.04 6.22 11.83
CA TYR A 173 -17.29 5.48 11.89
C TYR A 173 -17.05 4.11 12.51
N GLU A 174 -17.72 3.84 13.63
CA GLU A 174 -17.77 2.50 14.21
C GLU A 174 -18.93 1.73 13.57
N ARG A 175 -18.65 0.48 13.21
CA ARG A 175 -19.63 -0.48 12.72
C ARG A 175 -19.66 -1.69 13.63
N GLU A 176 -20.85 -2.03 14.10
CA GLU A 176 -21.10 -3.33 14.74
C GLU A 176 -21.87 -4.19 13.73
N CYS A 177 -21.23 -5.26 13.28
CA CYS A 177 -21.76 -6.16 12.26
C CYS A 177 -22.08 -7.51 12.88
N CYS A 178 -23.32 -7.95 12.79
CA CYS A 178 -23.81 -9.16 13.42
C CYS A 178 -24.40 -10.12 12.38
N CYS A 179 -23.95 -11.37 12.40
CA CYS A 179 -24.40 -12.40 11.48
C CYS A 179 -24.16 -13.78 12.08
N ARG A 180 -25.24 -14.55 12.25
CA ARG A 180 -25.15 -15.93 12.77
C ARG A 180 -24.71 -16.94 11.73
N TRP A 181 -24.94 -16.63 10.45
CA TRP A 181 -24.64 -17.50 9.32
C TRP A 181 -24.33 -16.66 8.09
N PHE A 182 -23.43 -17.16 7.25
CA PHE A 182 -23.09 -16.57 5.95
C PHE A 182 -22.76 -17.66 4.94
N ARG A 183 -23.01 -17.37 3.67
CA ARG A 183 -22.70 -18.22 2.52
C ARG A 183 -21.57 -17.58 1.71
N ILE A 184 -20.58 -18.38 1.33
CA ILE A 184 -19.46 -17.92 0.51
C ILE A 184 -19.91 -17.40 -0.87
N PRO A 185 -20.86 -18.04 -1.57
CA PRO A 185 -21.38 -17.52 -2.84
C PRO A 185 -21.94 -16.08 -2.73
N ASP A 186 -22.74 -15.80 -1.70
CA ASP A 186 -23.34 -14.47 -1.51
C ASP A 186 -22.26 -13.40 -1.27
N LEU A 187 -21.18 -13.75 -0.57
CA LEU A 187 -20.01 -12.87 -0.40
C LEU A 187 -19.26 -12.65 -1.71
N LEU A 188 -19.03 -13.70 -2.50
CA LEU A 188 -18.36 -13.62 -3.80
C LEU A 188 -19.14 -12.74 -4.79
N ASP A 189 -20.47 -12.88 -4.83
CA ASP A 189 -21.34 -12.03 -5.65
C ASP A 189 -21.22 -10.57 -5.21
N ARG A 190 -21.25 -10.32 -3.90
CA ARG A 190 -21.13 -8.96 -3.38
C ARG A 190 -19.75 -8.35 -3.63
N LEU A 191 -18.68 -9.11 -3.46
CA LEU A 191 -17.32 -8.67 -3.79
C LEU A 191 -17.20 -8.36 -5.28
N ARG A 192 -17.80 -9.19 -6.15
CA ARG A 192 -17.81 -8.94 -7.58
C ARG A 192 -18.55 -7.64 -7.92
N GLU A 193 -19.71 -7.39 -7.31
CA GLU A 193 -20.44 -6.12 -7.48
C GLU A 193 -19.59 -4.91 -7.07
N ILE A 194 -18.92 -5.00 -5.91
CA ILE A 194 -18.05 -3.94 -5.40
C ILE A 194 -16.87 -3.71 -6.34
N LEU A 195 -16.17 -4.76 -6.77
CA LEU A 195 -15.00 -4.66 -7.65
C LEU A 195 -15.37 -4.31 -9.08
N ALA A 196 -16.60 -4.55 -9.51
CA ALA A 196 -17.08 -4.24 -10.86
C ALA A 196 -17.16 -2.73 -11.12
N VAL A 197 -16.84 -1.85 -10.17
CA VAL A 197 -16.63 -0.42 -10.45
C VAL A 197 -15.27 -0.16 -11.10
N LEU A 198 -14.27 -1.01 -10.83
CA LEU A 198 -12.88 -0.81 -11.25
C LEU A 198 -12.70 -1.03 -12.75
N PRO A 199 -11.79 -0.30 -13.40
CA PRO A 199 -11.57 -0.39 -14.84
C PRO A 199 -10.68 -1.58 -15.25
N ILE A 200 -10.76 -2.70 -14.51
CA ILE A 200 -10.02 -3.93 -14.78
C ILE A 200 -10.99 -5.05 -15.15
N PRO A 201 -10.57 -6.00 -16.00
CA PRO A 201 -11.35 -7.21 -16.23
C PRO A 201 -11.36 -8.07 -14.96
N LEU A 202 -12.56 -8.36 -14.47
CA LEU A 202 -12.74 -9.39 -13.45
C LEU A 202 -12.93 -10.74 -14.15
N PRO A 203 -12.28 -11.81 -13.68
CA PRO A 203 -12.42 -13.11 -14.32
C PRO A 203 -13.87 -13.62 -14.15
N ASP A 204 -14.46 -14.08 -15.25
CA ASP A 204 -15.85 -14.51 -15.34
C ASP A 204 -16.18 -15.69 -14.39
N PRO A 205 -17.44 -15.86 -13.98
CA PRO A 205 -17.87 -17.03 -13.24
C PRO A 205 -17.65 -18.24 -14.14
N ILE A 206 -17.06 -19.29 -13.59
CA ILE A 206 -16.89 -20.57 -14.28
C ILE A 206 -18.31 -21.02 -14.68
N PRO A 207 -18.63 -21.15 -15.98
CA PRO A 207 -19.90 -21.75 -16.36
C PRO A 207 -19.95 -23.16 -15.81
N ASP A 208 -21.13 -23.61 -15.36
CA ASP A 208 -21.36 -25.02 -15.02
C ASP A 208 -20.72 -25.93 -16.09
N PRO A 209 -20.10 -27.05 -15.70
CA PRO A 209 -19.30 -27.86 -16.61
C PRO A 209 -20.17 -28.36 -17.75
N ILE A 210 -20.07 -27.69 -18.90
CA ILE A 210 -20.53 -28.23 -20.17
C ILE A 210 -19.54 -29.35 -20.50
N PRO A 211 -19.99 -30.59 -20.76
CA PRO A 211 -19.11 -31.66 -21.21
C PRO A 211 -18.57 -31.27 -22.59
N GLY A 212 -17.36 -30.73 -22.61
CA GLY A 212 -16.66 -30.27 -23.79
C GLY A 212 -15.16 -30.20 -23.50
N PRO A 213 -14.30 -30.27 -24.55
CA PRO A 213 -12.86 -30.17 -24.36
C PRO A 213 -12.52 -28.83 -23.71
N ASP A 214 -11.56 -28.85 -22.78
CA ASP A 214 -11.13 -27.73 -21.95
C ASP A 214 -10.98 -26.41 -22.74
N PRO A 215 -11.33 -25.26 -22.13
CA PRO A 215 -11.13 -23.97 -22.77
C PRO A 215 -9.64 -23.68 -22.89
N ALA A 216 -9.21 -23.32 -24.09
CA ALA A 216 -7.89 -22.75 -24.37
C ALA A 216 -7.61 -21.52 -23.50
N PRO A 217 -6.34 -21.18 -23.21
CA PRO A 217 -5.99 -19.97 -22.50
C PRO A 217 -6.56 -18.75 -23.25
N PHE A 218 -7.40 -17.98 -22.56
CA PHE A 218 -7.96 -16.69 -22.98
C PHE A 218 -8.71 -16.70 -24.32
N ALA A 219 -9.99 -17.09 -24.31
CA ALA A 219 -10.85 -16.87 -25.46
C ALA A 219 -10.99 -15.36 -25.78
N LEU A 220 -10.54 -14.95 -26.97
CA LEU A 220 -10.61 -13.58 -27.49
C LEU A 220 -12.03 -12.96 -27.43
N HIS A 221 -13.06 -13.81 -27.37
CA HIS A 221 -14.47 -13.42 -27.25
C HIS A 221 -14.85 -12.92 -25.85
N SER A 222 -14.37 -13.55 -24.76
CA SER A 222 -14.63 -13.10 -23.38
C SER A 222 -13.94 -11.77 -23.10
N LEU A 223 -12.75 -11.55 -23.66
CA LEU A 223 -12.03 -10.28 -23.56
C LEU A 223 -12.77 -9.12 -24.24
N ARG A 224 -13.36 -9.35 -25.42
CA ARG A 224 -14.19 -8.35 -26.10
C ARG A 224 -15.48 -8.05 -25.32
N ALA A 225 -16.06 -9.04 -24.66
CA ALA A 225 -17.25 -8.84 -23.82
C ALA A 225 -16.92 -8.03 -22.56
N ALA A 226 -15.83 -8.34 -21.87
CA ALA A 226 -15.34 -7.60 -20.71
C ALA A 226 -14.95 -6.15 -21.06
N ALA A 227 -14.25 -5.94 -22.18
CA ALA A 227 -13.91 -4.58 -22.63
C ALA A 227 -15.16 -3.77 -22.99
N ARG A 228 -16.16 -4.38 -23.64
CA ARG A 228 -17.46 -3.71 -23.94
C ARG A 228 -18.25 -3.39 -22.67
N SER A 229 -18.23 -4.26 -21.66
CA SER A 229 -18.94 -4.00 -20.39
C SER A 229 -18.31 -2.83 -19.64
N ILE A 230 -16.98 -2.70 -19.66
CA ILE A 230 -16.26 -1.54 -19.12
C ILE A 230 -16.64 -0.25 -19.87
N GLN A 231 -16.70 -0.28 -21.21
CA GLN A 231 -17.08 0.88 -22.02
C GLN A 231 -18.53 1.34 -21.82
N GLN A 232 -19.45 0.41 -21.55
CA GLN A 232 -20.86 0.72 -21.36
C GLN A 232 -21.16 1.39 -20.01
N ARG A 233 -20.17 1.46 -19.11
CA ARG A 233 -20.30 2.17 -17.83
C ARG A 233 -20.38 3.68 -18.10
N LYS A 234 -21.60 4.23 -17.96
CA LYS A 234 -21.89 5.65 -18.17
C LYS A 234 -21.49 6.56 -16.99
N ALA A 235 -21.14 6.01 -15.83
CA ALA A 235 -20.83 6.77 -14.64
C ALA A 235 -19.33 7.10 -14.54
N THR A 236 -19.00 8.34 -14.19
CA THR A 236 -17.65 8.73 -13.78
C THR A 236 -17.26 7.91 -12.55
N PHE A 237 -16.15 7.19 -12.62
CA PHE A 237 -15.62 6.43 -11.50
C PHE A 237 -15.17 7.38 -10.39
N ASP A 238 -15.71 7.20 -9.18
CA ASP A 238 -15.35 8.03 -8.03
C ASP A 238 -14.08 7.48 -7.37
N LEU A 239 -12.98 8.21 -7.56
CA LEU A 239 -11.68 7.83 -7.01
C LEU A 239 -11.62 7.90 -5.49
N ALA A 240 -12.44 8.74 -4.84
CA ALA A 240 -12.51 8.81 -3.38
C ALA A 240 -13.15 7.54 -2.77
N ALA A 241 -13.90 6.76 -3.57
CA ALA A 241 -14.58 5.54 -3.17
C ALA A 241 -13.97 4.27 -3.84
N THR A 242 -12.70 4.32 -4.23
CA THR A 242 -12.02 3.18 -4.88
C THR A 242 -11.90 1.99 -3.90
N PRO A 243 -12.42 0.80 -4.26
CA PRO A 243 -12.22 -0.41 -3.45
C PRO A 243 -10.74 -0.72 -3.23
N PRO A 244 -10.34 -1.15 -2.02
CA PRO A 244 -8.93 -1.41 -1.70
C PRO A 244 -8.45 -2.71 -2.35
N GLU A 245 -7.14 -2.78 -2.62
CA GLU A 245 -6.50 -3.92 -3.31
C GLU A 245 -6.75 -5.26 -2.61
N ASN A 246 -6.75 -5.28 -1.27
CA ASN A 246 -6.96 -6.50 -0.52
C ASN A 246 -8.32 -7.15 -0.81
N LEU A 247 -9.38 -6.39 -1.12
CA LEU A 247 -10.66 -6.99 -1.54
C LEU A 247 -10.54 -7.71 -2.89
N HIS A 248 -9.70 -7.21 -3.80
CA HIS A 248 -9.43 -7.91 -5.04
C HIS A 248 -8.67 -9.22 -4.79
N GLN A 249 -7.65 -9.18 -3.93
CA GLN A 249 -6.89 -10.37 -3.53
C GLN A 249 -7.78 -11.39 -2.81
N ASP A 250 -8.64 -10.95 -1.88
CA ASP A 250 -9.61 -11.78 -1.18
C ASP A 250 -10.61 -12.43 -2.16
N PHE A 251 -11.11 -11.68 -3.15
CA PHE A 251 -12.00 -12.22 -4.18
C PHE A 251 -11.33 -13.34 -4.99
N LEU A 252 -10.08 -13.15 -5.41
CA LEU A 252 -9.32 -14.16 -6.13
C LEU A 252 -9.04 -15.40 -5.26
N ALA A 253 -8.65 -15.19 -3.99
CA ALA A 253 -8.35 -16.24 -3.05
C ALA A 253 -9.58 -17.08 -2.70
N LEU A 254 -10.70 -16.44 -2.34
CA LEU A 254 -11.96 -17.12 -1.99
C LEU A 254 -12.51 -17.96 -3.14
N ARG A 255 -12.32 -17.52 -4.38
CA ARG A 255 -12.74 -18.27 -5.57
C ARG A 255 -11.91 -19.53 -5.81
N ALA A 256 -10.64 -19.52 -5.40
CA ALA A 256 -9.74 -20.65 -5.56
C ALA A 256 -9.84 -21.68 -4.42
N MET A 257 -10.52 -21.33 -3.32
CA MET A 257 -10.63 -22.18 -2.12
C MET A 257 -11.92 -23.02 -2.09
N PRO A 258 -11.89 -24.23 -1.49
CA PRO A 258 -13.09 -24.95 -1.08
C PRO A 258 -13.92 -24.16 -0.07
N GLU A 259 -15.22 -24.44 -0.01
CA GLU A 259 -16.15 -23.69 0.85
C GLU A 259 -15.76 -23.70 2.33
N ASP A 260 -15.29 -24.83 2.88
CA ASP A 260 -14.89 -24.92 4.29
C ASP A 260 -13.64 -24.07 4.59
N ALA A 261 -12.62 -24.13 3.73
CA ALA A 261 -11.43 -23.29 3.85
C ALA A 261 -11.74 -21.80 3.64
N ALA A 262 -12.63 -21.48 2.69
CA ALA A 262 -13.12 -20.13 2.46
C ALA A 262 -13.86 -19.58 3.69
N ARG A 263 -14.62 -20.41 4.42
CA ARG A 263 -15.26 -20.00 5.67
C ARG A 263 -14.23 -19.62 6.73
N GLU A 264 -13.24 -20.47 6.97
CA GLU A 264 -12.15 -20.16 7.91
C GLU A 264 -11.38 -18.90 7.50
N TYR A 265 -11.13 -18.73 6.20
CA TYR A 265 -10.50 -17.55 5.63
C TYR A 265 -11.26 -16.26 5.95
N VAL A 266 -12.60 -16.27 5.81
CA VAL A 266 -13.47 -15.13 6.11
C VAL A 266 -13.54 -14.88 7.62
N LEU A 267 -13.67 -15.93 8.45
CA LEU A 267 -13.71 -15.80 9.91
C LEU A 267 -12.43 -15.15 10.47
N ALA A 268 -11.28 -15.42 9.85
CA ALA A 268 -10.00 -14.80 10.20
C ALA A 268 -9.87 -13.33 9.76
N ARG A 269 -10.81 -12.79 8.98
CA ARG A 269 -10.76 -11.45 8.40
C ARG A 269 -12.00 -10.62 8.78
N PRO A 270 -12.03 -10.03 9.99
CA PRO A 270 -13.18 -9.26 10.47
C PRO A 270 -13.60 -8.10 9.56
N TYR A 271 -12.68 -7.55 8.76
CA TYR A 271 -12.99 -6.46 7.82
C TYR A 271 -13.88 -6.88 6.63
N LEU A 272 -14.06 -8.18 6.37
CA LEU A 272 -14.99 -8.65 5.34
C LEU A 272 -16.44 -8.68 5.81
N TYR A 273 -16.68 -8.78 7.11
CA TYR A 273 -18.02 -8.91 7.69
C TYR A 273 -18.98 -7.79 7.28
N PRO A 274 -18.56 -6.51 7.21
CA PRO A 274 -19.47 -5.44 6.81
C PRO A 274 -19.98 -5.52 5.37
N ILE A 275 -19.41 -6.40 4.54
CA ILE A 275 -19.80 -6.61 3.14
C ILE A 275 -21.08 -7.45 3.08
N PHE A 276 -21.25 -8.43 3.97
CA PHE A 276 -22.32 -9.43 3.91
C PHE A 276 -23.20 -9.51 5.17
N CYS A 277 -22.76 -8.95 6.30
CA CYS A 277 -23.53 -8.94 7.55
C CYS A 277 -24.39 -7.68 7.69
N HIS A 278 -25.44 -7.77 8.50
CA HIS A 278 -26.18 -6.58 8.90
C HIS A 278 -25.36 -5.78 9.91
N CYS A 279 -25.14 -4.50 9.63
CA CYS A 279 -24.36 -3.64 10.49
C CYS A 279 -25.12 -2.37 10.89
N SER A 280 -24.99 -1.99 12.15
CA SER A 280 -25.25 -0.60 12.56
C SER A 280 -24.01 0.24 12.29
N VAL A 281 -24.18 1.48 11.86
CA VAL A 281 -23.10 2.45 11.62
C VAL A 281 -23.36 3.68 12.48
N ARG A 282 -22.32 4.16 13.17
CA ARG A 282 -22.38 5.44 13.88
C ARG A 282 -21.07 6.20 13.74
N LYS A 283 -21.14 7.51 13.55
CA LYS A 283 -19.98 8.40 13.68
C LYS A 283 -19.63 8.51 15.16
N VAL A 284 -18.43 8.08 15.55
CA VAL A 284 -17.97 8.13 16.95
C VAL A 284 -17.16 9.39 17.26
N GLY A 285 -16.65 10.05 16.23
CA GLY A 285 -16.00 11.35 16.36
C GLY A 285 -15.31 11.75 15.06
N GLU A 286 -14.54 12.83 15.17
CA GLU A 286 -13.65 13.30 14.12
C GLU A 286 -12.39 13.88 14.75
N THR A 287 -11.29 13.82 14.02
CA THR A 287 -9.98 14.32 14.46
C THR A 287 -9.28 14.98 13.29
N MET A 288 -8.34 15.88 13.57
CA MET A 288 -7.53 16.50 12.53
C MET A 288 -6.41 15.55 12.11
N ILE A 289 -6.03 15.62 10.83
CA ILE A 289 -4.78 15.02 10.37
C ILE A 289 -3.61 15.80 10.99
N GLN A 290 -2.73 15.08 11.67
CA GLN A 290 -1.51 15.57 12.30
C GLN A 290 -0.34 15.61 11.30
N PRO A 291 0.76 16.30 11.64
CA PRO A 291 2.00 16.22 10.85
C PRO A 291 2.42 14.77 10.56
N GLY A 292 2.87 14.52 9.33
CA GLY A 292 3.19 13.14 8.88
C GLY A 292 1.96 12.28 8.55
N GLY A 293 0.78 12.90 8.40
CA GLY A 293 -0.45 12.23 7.92
C GLY A 293 -1.10 11.32 8.95
N ARG A 294 -0.65 11.40 10.21
CA ARG A 294 -1.18 10.58 11.31
C ARG A 294 -2.50 11.12 11.80
N PHE A 295 -3.33 10.24 12.32
CA PHE A 295 -4.51 10.63 13.08
C PHE A 295 -4.75 9.62 14.19
N ASP A 296 -5.30 10.11 15.29
CA ASP A 296 -5.81 9.28 16.38
C ASP A 296 -7.04 9.93 17.01
N LEU A 297 -7.92 9.06 17.51
CA LEU A 297 -9.13 9.44 18.22
C LEU A 297 -9.38 8.41 19.32
N CYS A 298 -9.39 8.86 20.56
CA CYS A 298 -9.87 8.08 21.70
C CYS A 298 -11.27 8.54 22.10
N TYR A 299 -12.20 7.60 22.22
CA TYR A 299 -13.56 7.88 22.65
C TYR A 299 -14.02 6.89 23.72
N LEU A 300 -15.01 7.30 24.50
CA LEU A 300 -15.57 6.47 25.57
C LEU A 300 -16.50 5.43 24.97
N ARG A 301 -16.21 4.15 25.25
CA ARG A 301 -17.02 3.02 24.81
C ARG A 301 -17.61 2.30 26.03
N SER A 302 -18.90 1.99 25.96
CA SER A 302 -19.63 1.23 26.99
C SER A 302 -19.04 -0.19 27.09
N PRO A 303 -18.71 -0.69 28.29
CA PRO A 303 -18.23 -2.07 28.48
C PRO A 303 -19.33 -3.11 28.20
N PHE A 304 -20.60 -2.68 28.08
CA PHE A 304 -21.76 -3.51 27.73
C PHE A 304 -22.11 -3.51 26.23
N HIS A 305 -21.20 -3.08 25.35
CA HIS A 305 -21.02 -3.85 24.12
C HIS A 305 -20.50 -5.24 24.53
N LEU A 306 -21.38 -6.04 25.11
CA LEU A 306 -21.23 -7.47 25.22
C LEU A 306 -20.76 -7.91 23.84
N ALA A 307 -19.66 -8.65 23.77
CA ALA A 307 -19.33 -9.43 22.59
C ALA A 307 -20.52 -10.35 22.34
N ARG A 308 -21.52 -9.82 21.62
CA ARG A 308 -22.68 -10.57 21.19
C ARG A 308 -22.09 -11.68 20.34
N GLU A 309 -22.39 -12.92 20.69
CA GLU A 309 -21.94 -14.07 19.91
C GLU A 309 -22.26 -13.78 18.44
N HIS A 310 -21.24 -13.92 17.58
CA HIS A 310 -21.31 -13.64 16.14
C HIS A 310 -21.43 -12.17 15.71
N CYS A 311 -21.00 -11.22 16.55
CA CYS A 311 -20.83 -9.82 16.16
C CYS A 311 -19.36 -9.40 16.16
N VAL A 312 -18.97 -8.59 15.17
CA VAL A 312 -17.64 -7.99 15.09
C VAL A 312 -17.75 -6.47 15.05
N THR A 313 -16.79 -5.80 15.69
CA THR A 313 -16.65 -4.34 15.60
C THR A 313 -15.57 -4.01 14.57
N THR A 314 -15.93 -3.21 13.58
CA THR A 314 -15.02 -2.69 12.57
C THR A 314 -15.12 -1.17 12.49
N TYR A 315 -14.14 -0.55 11.87
CA TYR A 315 -14.06 0.90 11.69
C TYR A 315 -13.94 1.22 10.22
N ALA A 316 -14.62 2.27 9.80
CA ALA A 316 -14.44 2.92 8.51
C ALA A 316 -14.09 4.39 8.75
N TYR A 317 -13.37 4.97 7.80
CA TYR A 317 -12.92 6.35 7.89
C TYR A 317 -13.40 7.12 6.68
N ARG A 318 -13.63 8.42 6.87
CA ARG A 318 -13.92 9.35 5.78
C ARG A 318 -13.03 10.57 5.95
N VAL A 319 -12.24 10.89 4.93
CA VAL A 319 -11.29 11.99 4.99
C VAL A 319 -11.82 13.15 4.16
N ARG A 320 -11.88 14.32 4.80
CA ARG A 320 -12.31 15.57 4.17
C ARG A 320 -11.19 16.60 4.25
N GLN A 321 -11.00 17.36 3.17
CA GLN A 321 -10.12 18.52 3.14
C GLN A 321 -10.92 19.75 2.73
N MET A 322 -10.52 20.92 3.22
CA MET A 322 -11.04 22.18 2.71
C MET A 322 -10.34 22.47 1.37
N ILE A 323 -11.07 22.42 0.26
CA ILE A 323 -10.54 22.65 -1.08
C ILE A 323 -11.42 23.71 -1.74
N ASN A 324 -10.82 24.85 -2.12
CA ASN A 324 -11.52 25.98 -2.73
C ASN A 324 -12.72 26.47 -1.90
N GLY A 325 -12.52 26.61 -0.59
CA GLY A 325 -13.53 27.09 0.37
C GLY A 325 -14.65 26.11 0.69
N ALA A 326 -14.59 24.87 0.19
CA ALA A 326 -15.59 23.84 0.43
C ALA A 326 -14.97 22.56 1.02
N TRP A 327 -15.72 21.88 1.89
CA TRP A 327 -15.34 20.55 2.36
C TRP A 327 -15.50 19.53 1.24
N HIS A 328 -14.38 19.03 0.73
CA HIS A 328 -14.30 17.99 -0.28
C HIS A 328 -13.90 16.66 0.35
N VAL A 329 -14.56 15.57 -0.06
CA VAL A 329 -14.28 14.22 0.44
C VAL A 329 -13.22 13.60 -0.47
N VAL A 330 -12.02 13.45 0.05
CA VAL A 330 -10.88 12.90 -0.70
C VAL A 330 -10.73 11.39 -0.51
N TYR A 331 -11.39 10.84 0.49
CA TYR A 331 -11.49 9.40 0.71
C TYR A 331 -12.76 9.07 1.49
N ASP A 332 -13.48 8.04 1.04
CA ASP A 332 -14.70 7.54 1.68
C ASP A 332 -14.63 6.02 1.84
N GLY A 333 -14.09 5.57 2.98
CA GLY A 333 -13.95 4.15 3.30
C GLY A 333 -15.28 3.40 3.44
N LEU A 334 -16.38 4.12 3.75
CA LEU A 334 -17.71 3.52 3.78
C LEU A 334 -18.20 3.17 2.38
N ALA A 335 -18.00 4.07 1.41
CA ALA A 335 -18.35 3.84 0.01
C ALA A 335 -17.37 2.88 -0.69
N ALA A 336 -16.07 2.94 -0.35
CA ALA A 336 -15.03 2.05 -0.85
C ALA A 336 -15.08 0.63 -0.29
N HIS A 337 -15.92 0.37 0.71
CA HIS A 337 -15.95 -0.89 1.46
C HIS A 337 -14.62 -1.25 2.14
N GLN A 338 -13.86 -0.26 2.59
CA GLN A 338 -12.61 -0.46 3.33
C GLN A 338 -12.85 -0.36 4.84
N TYR A 339 -12.62 -1.47 5.54
CA TYR A 339 -12.90 -1.61 6.96
C TYR A 339 -11.66 -2.09 7.73
N PHE A 340 -11.57 -1.72 9.00
CA PHE A 340 -10.44 -2.02 9.87
C PHE A 340 -10.93 -2.65 11.18
N ALA A 341 -10.16 -3.57 11.76
CA ALA A 341 -10.48 -4.17 13.05
C ALA A 341 -10.17 -3.18 14.20
N ALA A 342 -10.78 -3.40 15.37
CA ALA A 342 -10.64 -2.50 16.53
C ALA A 342 -9.22 -2.34 17.11
N GLY A 343 -8.28 -3.22 16.75
CA GLY A 343 -6.88 -3.15 17.17
C GLY A 343 -5.89 -2.90 16.03
N SER A 344 -6.36 -2.72 14.79
CA SER A 344 -5.49 -2.47 13.65
C SER A 344 -5.33 -0.97 13.40
N ALA A 345 -4.10 -0.51 13.24
CA ALA A 345 -3.85 0.82 12.69
C ALA A 345 -4.35 0.89 11.23
N ALA A 346 -5.03 1.97 10.89
CA ALA A 346 -5.56 2.16 9.53
C ALA A 346 -4.48 2.71 8.60
N SER A 347 -4.26 2.06 7.46
CA SER A 347 -3.50 2.63 6.34
C SER A 347 -4.48 3.09 5.27
N ILE A 348 -4.71 4.40 5.19
CA ILE A 348 -5.67 5.00 4.27
C ILE A 348 -4.94 5.53 3.05
N HIS A 349 -5.40 5.12 1.87
CA HIS A 349 -4.90 5.59 0.58
C HIS A 349 -6.01 6.35 -0.14
N SER A 350 -5.84 7.66 -0.27
CA SER A 350 -6.68 8.50 -1.12
C SER A 350 -6.15 8.42 -2.55
N TYR A 351 -7.08 8.25 -3.48
CA TYR A 351 -6.82 8.29 -4.91
C TYR A 351 -7.47 9.50 -5.58
N ASP A 352 -8.02 10.42 -4.80
CA ASP A 352 -8.64 11.63 -5.34
C ASP A 352 -7.54 12.56 -5.90
N PRO A 353 -7.60 12.93 -7.19
CA PRO A 353 -6.58 13.76 -7.81
C PRO A 353 -6.51 15.15 -7.16
N GLN A 354 -7.60 15.67 -6.59
CA GLN A 354 -7.67 16.96 -5.90
C GLN A 354 -7.14 16.93 -4.47
N ALA A 355 -6.95 15.74 -3.88
CA ALA A 355 -6.39 15.61 -2.54
C ALA A 355 -5.06 16.38 -2.40
N ARG A 356 -4.95 17.19 -1.35
CA ARG A 356 -3.75 17.99 -1.04
C ARG A 356 -2.80 17.15 -0.20
N VAL A 357 -1.62 16.94 -0.72
CA VAL A 357 -0.50 16.39 0.04
C VAL A 357 0.14 17.52 0.85
N CYS A 358 1.04 17.16 1.75
CA CYS A 358 1.88 18.14 2.43
C CYS A 358 2.68 18.98 1.41
N ALA A 359 3.08 20.18 1.81
CA ALA A 359 4.13 20.88 1.09
C ALA A 359 5.48 20.36 1.62
N ASP A 360 6.39 19.98 0.71
CA ASP A 360 7.79 19.78 1.09
C ASP A 360 8.39 21.18 1.24
N GLY A 361 8.99 21.51 2.38
CA GLY A 361 9.92 22.64 2.43
C GLY A 361 11.24 22.27 1.76
N PRO A 362 12.19 23.21 1.59
CA PRO A 362 13.56 22.81 1.32
C PRO A 362 14.02 21.90 2.48
N GLY A 363 14.43 20.68 2.17
CA GLY A 363 15.00 19.77 3.16
C GLY A 363 16.23 20.39 3.85
N GLU A 364 16.64 19.85 4.98
CA GLU A 364 17.93 20.24 5.57
C GLU A 364 19.04 19.98 4.57
N PRO A 365 19.93 20.94 4.29
CA PRO A 365 20.98 20.74 3.29
C PRO A 365 21.79 19.48 3.63
N PRO A 366 22.26 18.73 2.61
CA PRO A 366 23.06 17.56 2.82
C PRO A 366 24.34 17.95 3.59
N PRO A 367 24.86 17.04 4.42
CA PRO A 367 26.09 17.25 5.15
C PRO A 367 27.25 17.57 4.20
N ASN A 368 28.20 18.36 4.72
CA ASN A 368 29.43 18.82 4.08
C ASN A 368 29.24 19.84 2.94
N GLY A 369 29.60 21.10 3.24
CA GLY A 369 29.84 22.16 2.27
C GLY A 369 28.98 23.40 2.49
N ASN A 370 29.62 24.57 2.41
CA ASN A 370 29.03 25.88 2.74
C ASN A 370 28.51 26.65 1.52
N LEU A 371 28.59 26.04 0.32
CA LEU A 371 28.14 26.66 -0.93
C LEU A 371 26.74 26.16 -1.32
N PRO A 372 25.96 27.00 -2.03
CA PRO A 372 24.75 26.55 -2.70
C PRO A 372 25.07 25.42 -3.67
N PHE A 373 24.18 24.45 -3.83
CA PHE A 373 24.43 23.24 -4.60
C PHE A 373 23.23 22.77 -5.42
N VAL A 374 23.54 21.97 -6.45
CA VAL A 374 22.58 21.19 -7.22
C VAL A 374 23.00 19.72 -7.23
N MET A 375 22.05 18.81 -7.01
CA MET A 375 22.30 17.37 -7.10
C MET A 375 21.05 16.58 -7.48
N LEU A 376 21.22 15.31 -7.86
CA LEU A 376 20.12 14.35 -7.91
C LEU A 376 19.78 13.95 -6.48
N GLU A 377 18.54 14.14 -6.04
CA GLU A 377 18.06 13.84 -4.68
C GLU A 377 17.53 12.41 -4.58
N HIS A 378 16.60 12.08 -5.48
CA HIS A 378 15.87 10.82 -5.47
C HIS A 378 15.62 10.33 -6.89
N VAL A 379 15.57 9.00 -7.02
CA VAL A 379 14.92 8.34 -8.15
C VAL A 379 13.74 7.55 -7.58
N GLY A 380 12.53 7.93 -7.98
CA GLY A 380 11.31 7.46 -7.33
C GLY A 380 11.24 7.87 -5.86
N SER A 381 11.21 6.90 -4.96
CA SER A 381 11.08 7.07 -3.51
C SER A 381 12.39 7.06 -2.74
N TYR A 382 13.46 6.49 -3.29
CA TYR A 382 14.71 6.28 -2.55
C TYR A 382 15.75 7.35 -2.88
N GLY A 383 16.56 7.69 -1.87
CA GLY A 383 17.67 8.63 -2.00
C GLY A 383 18.77 8.10 -2.93
N SER A 384 19.38 9.01 -3.68
CA SER A 384 20.47 8.74 -4.62
C SER A 384 21.77 8.21 -3.98
N PHE A 385 21.82 8.04 -2.66
CA PHE A 385 23.00 7.61 -1.91
C PHE A 385 23.23 6.09 -1.85
N HIS A 386 22.27 5.27 -2.28
CA HIS A 386 22.38 3.80 -2.34
C HIS A 386 22.81 3.28 -3.73
N PHE A 387 23.26 4.18 -4.59
CA PHE A 387 23.55 3.89 -5.98
C PHE A 387 25.04 3.60 -6.14
N ASN A 388 25.36 2.65 -7.01
CA ASN A 388 26.73 2.47 -7.43
C ASN A 388 27.04 3.43 -8.59
N PHE A 389 27.40 4.67 -8.26
CA PHE A 389 27.78 5.66 -9.26
C PHE A 389 29.30 5.72 -9.43
N PRO A 390 29.82 5.44 -10.64
CA PRO A 390 31.22 5.63 -10.92
C PRO A 390 31.59 7.12 -10.81
N VAL A 391 32.87 7.38 -10.53
CA VAL A 391 33.36 8.75 -10.41
C VAL A 391 33.34 9.43 -11.78
N GLN A 392 32.79 10.65 -11.83
CA GLN A 392 32.87 11.50 -13.01
C GLN A 392 34.32 11.93 -13.24
N THR A 393 34.85 11.71 -14.44
CA THR A 393 36.25 12.00 -14.80
C THR A 393 36.39 13.15 -15.78
N GLY A 394 35.27 13.59 -16.37
CA GLY A 394 35.22 14.70 -17.33
C GLY A 394 33.81 15.28 -17.48
N VAL A 395 33.69 16.32 -18.31
CA VAL A 395 32.38 16.88 -18.69
C VAL A 395 31.61 15.83 -19.47
N SER A 396 30.42 15.44 -18.99
CA SER A 396 29.65 14.34 -19.58
C SER A 396 30.50 13.08 -19.82
N GLN A 397 31.34 12.71 -18.84
CA GLN A 397 32.21 11.54 -18.93
C GLN A 397 32.50 10.94 -17.55
N VAL A 398 32.44 9.61 -17.45
CA VAL A 398 32.74 8.85 -16.23
C VAL A 398 33.95 7.93 -16.43
N GLY A 399 34.42 7.31 -15.35
CA GLY A 399 35.43 6.24 -15.44
C GLY A 399 34.95 5.01 -16.21
N ALA A 400 35.84 4.04 -16.44
CA ALA A 400 35.46 2.73 -16.95
C ALA A 400 34.40 2.09 -16.04
N LEU A 401 33.46 1.36 -16.64
CA LEU A 401 32.28 0.86 -15.95
C LEU A 401 32.45 -0.61 -15.52
N ASP A 402 32.22 -0.89 -14.26
CA ASP A 402 32.20 -2.23 -13.66
C ASP A 402 30.81 -2.90 -13.79
N ALA A 403 30.70 -4.19 -13.48
CA ALA A 403 29.51 -5.01 -13.72
C ALA A 403 28.28 -4.63 -12.87
N ASP A 404 28.42 -3.78 -11.87
CA ASP A 404 27.36 -3.30 -10.99
C ASP A 404 27.14 -1.78 -11.10
N ASP A 405 27.94 -1.08 -11.91
CA ASP A 405 27.81 0.36 -12.10
C ASP A 405 26.44 0.75 -12.67
N GLY A 406 25.82 1.71 -11.99
CA GLY A 406 24.49 2.22 -12.30
C GLY A 406 23.33 1.37 -11.78
N THR A 407 23.59 0.31 -11.02
CA THR A 407 22.56 -0.45 -10.31
C THR A 407 22.23 0.14 -8.94
N PHE A 408 21.21 -0.41 -8.29
CA PHE A 408 20.72 0.04 -6.98
C PHE A 408 20.68 -1.11 -5.96
N THR A 409 21.18 -0.86 -4.75
CA THR A 409 21.04 -1.83 -3.65
C THR A 409 19.78 -1.58 -2.84
N THR A 410 18.86 -2.54 -2.85
CA THR A 410 17.63 -2.53 -2.04
C THR A 410 17.80 -3.37 -0.76
N SER A 411 16.80 -3.35 0.12
CA SER A 411 16.76 -4.24 1.29
C SER A 411 16.49 -5.71 0.92
N TYR A 412 15.94 -6.01 -0.26
CA TYR A 412 15.63 -7.37 -0.69
C TYR A 412 16.72 -7.99 -1.57
N ALA A 413 17.44 -7.17 -2.35
CA ALA A 413 18.51 -7.61 -3.23
C ALA A 413 19.53 -6.48 -3.51
N PRO A 414 20.83 -6.81 -3.63
CA PRO A 414 21.82 -5.92 -4.23
C PRO A 414 21.65 -5.84 -5.75
N ASP A 415 22.34 -4.90 -6.39
CA ASP A 415 22.55 -4.81 -7.84
C ASP A 415 21.26 -4.87 -8.67
N CYS A 416 20.21 -4.17 -8.23
CA CYS A 416 18.94 -4.11 -8.92
C CYS A 416 19.03 -3.17 -10.13
N PRO A 417 18.63 -3.63 -11.34
CA PRO A 417 18.57 -2.77 -12.51
C PRO A 417 17.33 -1.87 -12.50
N TRP A 418 17.39 -0.80 -13.29
CA TRP A 418 16.29 0.15 -13.45
C TRP A 418 15.38 -0.25 -14.60
N GLY A 419 14.07 -0.26 -14.36
CA GLY A 419 13.07 -0.58 -15.37
C GLY A 419 11.81 0.28 -15.28
N GLY A 420 11.04 0.30 -16.37
CA GLY A 420 9.75 0.98 -16.44
C GLY A 420 9.88 2.50 -16.50
N ALA A 421 9.25 3.21 -15.57
CA ALA A 421 9.23 4.67 -15.52
C ALA A 421 9.89 5.18 -14.23
N LEU A 422 10.91 6.01 -14.38
CA LEU A 422 11.70 6.59 -13.29
C LEU A 422 11.31 8.04 -13.05
N GLY A 423 10.99 8.40 -11.81
CA GLY A 423 10.82 9.79 -11.41
C GLY A 423 12.15 10.40 -10.96
N LEU A 424 12.63 11.43 -11.63
CA LEU A 424 13.89 12.10 -11.30
C LEU A 424 13.61 13.36 -10.48
N ARG A 425 14.09 13.40 -9.23
CA ARG A 425 13.97 14.58 -8.37
C ARG A 425 15.35 15.17 -8.10
N LEU A 426 15.51 16.45 -8.44
CA LEU A 426 16.70 17.23 -8.16
C LEU A 426 16.54 18.01 -6.85
N TRP A 427 17.66 18.31 -6.23
CA TRP A 427 17.74 19.21 -5.08
C TRP A 427 18.53 20.45 -5.45
N PHE A 428 17.89 21.60 -5.33
CA PHE A 428 18.51 22.92 -5.44
C PHE A 428 18.51 23.60 -4.08
N SER A 429 19.64 24.14 -3.65
CA SER A 429 19.64 25.02 -2.47
C SER A 429 18.82 26.28 -2.74
N PRO A 430 18.02 26.78 -1.79
CA PRO A 430 17.26 28.02 -1.97
C PRO A 430 18.11 29.23 -2.40
N GLU A 431 19.36 29.29 -1.95
CA GLU A 431 20.33 30.35 -2.23
C GLU A 431 20.75 30.42 -3.71
N LEU A 432 20.41 29.40 -4.52
CA LEU A 432 20.68 29.39 -5.96
C LEU A 432 19.70 30.21 -6.78
N GLU A 433 18.53 30.58 -6.24
CA GLU A 433 17.51 31.28 -7.01
C GLU A 433 18.01 32.52 -7.80
N PRO A 434 18.87 33.39 -7.26
CA PRO A 434 19.39 34.53 -8.03
C PRO A 434 20.38 34.14 -9.14
N ILE A 435 20.90 32.90 -9.15
CA ILE A 435 21.97 32.43 -10.04
C ILE A 435 21.41 31.48 -11.10
N VAL A 436 20.64 30.48 -10.69
CA VAL A 436 20.12 29.40 -11.54
C VAL A 436 18.61 29.53 -11.63
N LYS A 437 18.08 29.68 -12.83
CA LYS A 437 16.62 29.76 -13.07
C LYS A 437 16.05 28.54 -13.77
N TYR A 438 16.85 27.89 -14.60
CA TYR A 438 16.43 26.72 -15.36
C TYR A 438 17.42 25.57 -15.25
N TYR A 439 16.93 24.36 -15.50
CA TYR A 439 17.73 23.14 -15.64
C TYR A 439 17.35 22.39 -16.92
N ARG A 440 18.21 21.45 -17.31
CA ARG A 440 17.96 20.48 -18.37
C ARG A 440 18.57 19.14 -18.00
N LEU A 441 17.86 18.06 -18.32
CA LEU A 441 18.34 16.70 -18.16
C LEU A 441 18.60 16.06 -19.52
N LYS A 442 19.79 15.49 -19.67
CA LYS A 442 20.19 14.73 -20.86
C LYS A 442 20.57 13.32 -20.48
N VAL A 443 20.32 12.39 -21.38
CA VAL A 443 20.71 10.99 -21.24
C VAL A 443 21.63 10.63 -22.39
N PHE A 444 22.77 10.03 -22.07
CA PHE A 444 23.71 9.47 -23.04
C PHE A 444 23.77 7.95 -22.86
N ALA A 445 23.70 7.19 -23.95
CA ALA A 445 24.16 5.80 -23.88
C ALA A 445 25.66 5.79 -23.59
N LEU A 446 26.15 4.80 -22.85
CA LEU A 446 27.56 4.67 -22.50
C LEU A 446 28.19 3.43 -23.13
N SER A 447 29.48 3.53 -23.45
CA SER A 447 30.34 2.37 -23.66
C SER A 447 30.91 1.87 -22.33
N ASP A 448 31.49 0.66 -22.32
CA ASP A 448 32.18 0.11 -21.13
C ASP A 448 33.33 0.99 -20.63
N ALA A 449 33.89 1.86 -21.49
CA ALA A 449 34.91 2.83 -21.11
C ALA A 449 34.35 4.08 -20.42
N GLY A 450 33.04 4.17 -20.17
CA GLY A 450 32.41 5.33 -19.54
C GLY A 450 32.24 6.54 -20.47
N THR A 451 32.36 6.33 -21.78
CA THR A 451 32.25 7.40 -22.79
C THR A 451 30.87 7.42 -23.44
N PRO A 452 30.31 8.61 -23.73
CA PRO A 452 29.05 8.73 -24.48
C PRO A 452 29.10 8.07 -25.85
N VAL A 453 28.04 7.31 -26.18
CA VAL A 453 27.81 6.69 -27.48
C VAL A 453 26.61 7.36 -28.13
N GLY A 454 26.82 7.93 -29.32
CA GLY A 454 25.78 8.62 -30.06
C GLY A 454 25.45 10.02 -29.52
N ALA A 455 24.31 10.56 -29.95
CA ALA A 455 23.83 11.87 -29.54
C ALA A 455 23.06 11.79 -28.21
N PRO A 456 23.09 12.84 -27.36
CA PRO A 456 22.27 12.88 -26.17
C PRO A 456 20.78 12.90 -26.51
N ILE A 457 19.99 12.22 -25.68
CA ILE A 457 18.54 12.33 -25.65
C ILE A 457 18.18 13.32 -24.56
N VAL A 458 17.45 14.38 -24.91
CA VAL A 458 16.95 15.35 -23.93
C VAL A 458 15.63 14.82 -23.36
N LEU A 459 15.52 14.78 -22.04
CA LEU A 459 14.26 14.42 -21.38
C LEU A 459 13.35 15.65 -21.37
N ASN A 460 12.43 15.72 -22.33
CA ASN A 460 11.64 16.92 -22.61
C ASN A 460 10.12 16.76 -22.40
N ASP A 461 9.69 15.70 -21.72
CA ASP A 461 8.30 15.56 -21.30
C ASP A 461 7.88 16.77 -20.45
N SER A 462 6.62 17.20 -20.62
CA SER A 462 6.11 18.38 -19.92
C SER A 462 6.04 18.14 -18.42
N VAL A 463 6.58 19.08 -17.64
CA VAL A 463 6.61 19.01 -16.17
C VAL A 463 5.74 20.13 -15.62
N THR A 464 4.73 19.75 -14.85
CA THR A 464 3.86 20.66 -14.11
C THR A 464 3.91 20.30 -12.64
N TRP A 465 4.19 21.28 -11.79
CA TRP A 465 4.15 21.11 -10.34
C TRP A 465 2.94 21.81 -9.76
N ASP A 466 2.28 21.18 -8.81
CA ASP A 466 1.28 21.78 -7.96
C ASP A 466 1.92 22.52 -6.79
N LYS A 467 1.35 23.68 -6.46
CA LYS A 467 1.69 24.47 -5.28
C LYS A 467 0.46 24.92 -4.53
N LEU A 468 0.63 25.24 -3.26
CA LEU A 468 -0.35 25.92 -2.43
C LEU A 468 -0.18 27.42 -2.57
N VAL A 469 -1.28 28.09 -2.91
CA VAL A 469 -1.35 29.56 -3.01
C VAL A 469 -2.33 30.05 -1.95
N ASP A 470 -1.89 31.02 -1.15
CA ASP A 470 -2.76 31.68 -0.18
C ASP A 470 -3.68 32.66 -0.92
N ILE A 471 -4.98 32.52 -0.71
CA ILE A 471 -5.99 33.50 -1.13
C ILE A 471 -6.69 34.04 0.12
N PRO A 472 -7.34 35.21 0.07
CA PRO A 472 -8.02 35.75 1.25
C PRO A 472 -9.00 34.75 1.87
N GLY A 473 -8.63 34.21 3.04
CA GLY A 473 -9.44 33.25 3.80
C GLY A 473 -9.33 31.78 3.41
N ASP A 474 -8.47 31.40 2.45
CA ASP A 474 -8.33 29.99 2.01
C ASP A 474 -6.94 29.68 1.42
N VAL A 475 -6.63 28.40 1.27
CA VAL A 475 -5.41 27.90 0.64
C VAL A 475 -5.79 26.98 -0.52
N VAL A 476 -5.53 27.41 -1.74
CA VAL A 476 -5.90 26.67 -2.95
C VAL A 476 -4.71 26.01 -3.60
N ARG A 477 -4.95 24.86 -4.22
CA ARG A 477 -3.96 24.18 -5.05
C ARG A 477 -3.96 24.81 -6.44
N ALA A 478 -2.80 25.20 -6.94
CA ALA A 478 -2.61 25.74 -8.28
C ALA A 478 -1.49 24.99 -9.02
N PRO A 479 -1.69 24.57 -10.27
CA PRO A 479 -0.61 24.02 -11.10
C PRO A 479 0.29 25.14 -11.64
N GLU A 480 1.58 24.84 -11.75
CA GLU A 480 2.61 25.66 -12.39
C GLU A 480 3.37 24.82 -13.42
N LEU A 481 3.27 25.23 -14.69
CA LEU A 481 4.07 24.62 -15.76
C LEU A 481 5.52 25.05 -15.61
N LEU A 482 6.42 24.08 -15.40
CA LEU A 482 7.86 24.31 -15.28
C LEU A 482 8.57 24.24 -16.63
N GLY A 483 8.10 23.41 -17.55
CA GLY A 483 8.68 23.28 -18.89
C GLY A 483 8.05 22.14 -19.71
N PRO A 484 8.58 21.87 -20.91
CA PRO A 484 9.76 22.51 -21.51
C PRO A 484 9.49 23.96 -21.93
N ALA A 485 10.52 24.80 -21.86
CA ALA A 485 10.51 26.20 -22.29
C ALA A 485 11.71 26.51 -23.20
N THR A 486 11.55 27.51 -24.05
CA THR A 486 12.64 28.11 -24.84
C THR A 486 13.02 29.44 -24.21
N VAL A 487 14.29 29.59 -23.84
CA VAL A 487 14.82 30.80 -23.19
C VAL A 487 16.11 31.20 -23.89
N GLY A 488 16.12 32.40 -24.46
CA GLY A 488 17.24 32.82 -25.31
C GLY A 488 17.40 31.89 -26.51
N ALA A 489 18.57 31.28 -26.65
CA ALA A 489 18.90 30.33 -27.72
C ALA A 489 18.72 28.85 -27.33
N GLU A 490 18.41 28.56 -26.05
CA GLU A 490 18.29 27.19 -25.54
C GLU A 490 16.81 26.75 -25.54
N SER A 491 16.58 25.49 -25.92
CA SER A 491 15.28 24.80 -25.84
C SER A 491 15.29 23.74 -24.75
N ASP A 492 14.10 23.22 -24.45
CA ASP A 492 13.89 22.08 -23.55
C ASP A 492 14.40 22.36 -22.12
N LEU A 493 14.24 23.62 -21.69
CA LEU A 493 14.59 24.09 -20.35
C LEU A 493 13.40 24.01 -19.41
N PHE A 494 13.68 23.71 -18.14
CA PHE A 494 12.68 23.59 -17.09
C PHE A 494 12.98 24.55 -15.96
N LYS A 495 11.98 25.31 -15.52
CA LYS A 495 12.10 26.28 -14.44
C LYS A 495 12.35 25.55 -13.12
N VAL A 496 13.33 26.02 -12.34
CA VAL A 496 13.58 25.49 -10.99
C VAL A 496 12.47 25.96 -10.02
N PRO A 497 11.80 25.05 -9.31
CA PRO A 497 10.72 25.38 -8.38
C PRO A 497 11.27 25.76 -6.99
N TYR A 498 11.70 27.02 -6.82
CA TYR A 498 12.20 27.53 -5.52
C TYR A 498 11.09 27.85 -4.52
N TRP A 499 11.33 27.54 -3.24
CA TRP A 499 10.44 27.78 -2.08
C TRP A 499 10.58 29.16 -1.41
N SER A 500 11.33 30.07 -2.02
CA SER A 500 11.66 31.38 -1.46
C SER A 500 10.46 32.33 -1.30
N SER A 501 9.33 32.06 -1.96
CA SER A 501 8.09 32.83 -1.84
C SER A 501 7.04 32.09 -1.01
N PRO A 502 6.28 32.77 -0.13
CA PRO A 502 5.13 32.16 0.55
C PRO A 502 4.06 31.61 -0.42
N ASP A 503 3.99 32.16 -1.65
CA ASP A 503 3.10 31.68 -2.71
C ASP A 503 3.64 30.46 -3.48
N HIS A 504 4.85 30.00 -3.15
CA HIS A 504 5.55 28.87 -3.80
C HIS A 504 5.72 27.68 -2.84
N ARG A 505 4.68 27.36 -2.08
CA ARG A 505 4.62 26.12 -1.28
C ARG A 505 4.31 24.93 -2.17
N TYR A 506 5.31 24.44 -2.90
CA TYR A 506 5.16 23.27 -3.76
C TYR A 506 4.77 22.04 -2.96
N LEU A 507 3.85 21.26 -3.53
CA LEU A 507 3.41 20.00 -2.95
C LEU A 507 4.55 18.96 -2.95
N SER A 508 4.52 18.05 -1.98
CA SER A 508 5.47 16.96 -1.85
C SER A 508 5.42 15.97 -3.02
N GLY A 509 6.51 15.22 -3.21
CA GLY A 509 6.53 14.06 -4.12
C GLY A 509 6.57 14.35 -5.61
N GLN A 510 6.91 15.58 -5.99
CA GLN A 510 6.92 16.00 -7.38
C GLN A 510 8.32 15.85 -7.99
N PHE A 511 8.37 15.45 -9.26
CA PHE A 511 9.60 15.12 -9.96
C PHE A 511 9.98 16.23 -10.95
N HIS A 512 11.27 16.48 -11.05
CA HIS A 512 11.83 17.41 -12.02
C HIS A 512 11.79 16.84 -13.44
N GLN A 513 11.71 15.52 -13.60
CA GLN A 513 11.40 14.88 -14.89
C GLN A 513 10.95 13.42 -14.70
N GLY A 514 10.22 12.88 -15.66
CA GLY A 514 10.02 11.44 -15.82
C GLY A 514 10.99 10.87 -16.87
N TRP A 515 11.48 9.66 -16.66
CA TRP A 515 12.25 8.91 -17.64
C TRP A 515 11.62 7.53 -17.85
N ASN A 516 10.91 7.37 -18.96
CA ASN A 516 10.35 6.08 -19.36
C ASN A 516 11.41 5.26 -20.10
N THR A 517 12.03 4.32 -19.41
CA THR A 517 13.12 3.49 -19.92
C THR A 517 12.64 2.37 -20.84
N ALA A 518 11.35 2.04 -20.85
CA ALA A 518 10.78 1.05 -21.74
C ALA A 518 10.51 1.58 -23.18
N GLN A 519 10.79 2.86 -23.45
CA GLN A 519 10.67 3.41 -24.79
C GLN A 519 11.76 2.86 -25.70
N SER A 520 11.44 2.63 -26.97
CA SER A 520 12.37 2.07 -27.97
C SER A 520 13.65 2.89 -28.20
N GLN A 521 13.66 4.17 -27.80
CA GLN A 521 14.84 5.03 -27.86
C GLN A 521 15.85 4.77 -26.73
N PHE A 522 15.47 3.99 -25.71
CA PHE A 522 16.33 3.53 -24.63
C PHE A 522 16.42 1.99 -24.63
N PRO A 523 17.15 1.37 -25.59
CA PRO A 523 17.47 -0.05 -25.49
C PRO A 523 18.16 -0.40 -24.16
N ASP A 524 18.03 -1.63 -23.70
CA ASP A 524 18.69 -2.08 -22.46
C ASP A 524 20.21 -1.87 -22.51
N GLY A 525 20.77 -1.36 -21.41
CA GLY A 525 22.19 -0.99 -21.31
C GLY A 525 22.46 0.10 -20.28
N LYS A 526 23.73 0.56 -20.25
CA LYS A 526 24.17 1.61 -19.33
C LYS A 526 24.01 3.00 -19.93
N TYR A 527 23.45 3.90 -19.13
CA TYR A 527 23.16 5.28 -19.51
C TYR A 527 23.71 6.26 -18.49
N MET A 528 24.13 7.44 -18.94
CA MET A 528 24.53 8.55 -18.10
C MET A 528 23.47 9.65 -18.17
N LEU A 529 22.85 9.93 -17.03
CA LEU A 529 22.02 11.11 -16.81
C LEU A 529 22.92 12.30 -16.46
N VAL A 530 22.75 13.40 -17.18
CA VAL A 530 23.53 14.63 -17.03
C VAL A 530 22.61 15.79 -16.64
N ILE A 531 22.99 16.49 -15.57
CA ILE A 531 22.31 17.70 -15.09
C ILE A 531 23.06 18.94 -15.60
N GLU A 532 22.35 19.80 -16.32
CA GLU A 532 22.82 21.13 -16.73
C GLU A 532 21.95 22.22 -16.10
N VAL A 533 22.53 23.38 -15.78
CA VAL A 533 21.81 24.52 -15.19
C VAL A 533 22.07 25.82 -15.96
N PHE A 534 21.09 26.72 -15.93
CA PHE A 534 21.05 27.94 -16.73
C PHE A 534 20.54 29.13 -15.92
N ASP A 535 21.03 30.32 -16.26
CA ASP A 535 20.56 31.58 -15.69
C ASP A 535 19.19 32.00 -16.24
N ALA A 536 18.68 33.15 -15.79
CA ALA A 536 17.39 33.67 -16.23
C ALA A 536 17.31 34.06 -17.72
N ALA A 537 18.45 34.27 -18.37
CA ALA A 537 18.54 34.58 -19.81
C ALA A 537 18.73 33.32 -20.67
N GLY A 538 18.81 32.14 -20.05
CA GLY A 538 19.03 30.87 -20.74
C GLY A 538 20.51 30.58 -21.04
N ASN A 539 21.46 31.32 -20.44
CA ASN A 539 22.87 30.98 -20.59
C ASN A 539 23.25 29.86 -19.61
N ARG A 540 24.00 28.87 -20.09
CA ARG A 540 24.54 27.81 -19.21
C ARG A 540 25.46 28.42 -18.16
N VAL A 541 25.27 28.03 -16.90
CA VAL A 541 26.16 28.38 -15.78
C VAL A 541 26.86 27.14 -15.25
N LYS A 542 28.01 27.33 -14.61
CA LYS A 542 28.82 26.25 -14.04
C LYS A 542 29.42 26.65 -12.68
N PRO A 543 29.80 25.69 -11.83
CA PRO A 543 30.54 25.96 -10.60
C PRO A 543 31.83 26.75 -10.87
N ASN A 544 32.22 27.59 -9.92
CA ASN A 544 33.47 28.33 -10.03
C ASN A 544 34.67 27.37 -10.03
N GLY A 545 35.59 27.54 -10.98
CA GLY A 545 36.74 26.64 -11.16
C GLY A 545 36.42 25.31 -11.86
N ALA A 546 35.15 25.00 -12.17
CA ALA A 546 34.80 23.76 -12.88
C ALA A 546 35.25 23.77 -14.36
N SER A 547 35.65 22.60 -14.84
CA SER A 547 36.00 22.39 -16.25
C SER A 547 34.75 22.32 -17.13
N GLY A 548 34.84 22.80 -18.37
CA GLY A 548 33.73 22.74 -19.34
C GLY A 548 33.01 24.07 -19.61
N PRO A 549 31.91 24.01 -20.40
CA PRO A 549 31.21 25.19 -20.90
C PRO A 549 30.33 25.89 -19.86
N GLY A 550 30.02 27.17 -20.09
CA GLY A 550 29.15 27.99 -19.26
C GLY A 550 29.89 29.02 -18.42
N THR A 551 29.14 29.98 -17.87
CA THR A 551 29.67 31.07 -17.05
C THR A 551 29.87 30.60 -15.61
N ALA A 552 31.06 30.86 -15.04
CA ALA A 552 31.39 30.49 -13.67
C ALA A 552 30.54 31.27 -12.65
N GLN A 553 29.99 30.56 -11.67
CA GLN A 553 29.13 31.11 -10.60
C GLN A 553 29.45 30.44 -9.24
N PRO A 554 29.14 31.09 -8.09
CA PRO A 554 29.52 30.60 -6.76
C PRO A 554 28.56 29.52 -6.24
N PHE A 555 28.58 28.35 -6.86
CA PHE A 555 27.83 27.16 -6.43
C PHE A 555 28.61 25.88 -6.74
N GLU A 556 28.10 24.74 -6.32
CA GLU A 556 28.66 23.41 -6.59
C GLU A 556 27.62 22.47 -7.21
N PHE A 557 28.07 21.59 -8.09
CA PHE A 557 27.35 20.33 -8.28
C PHE A 557 27.78 19.36 -7.19
N ARG A 558 26.86 18.56 -6.68
CA ARG A 558 27.17 17.53 -5.68
C ARG A 558 26.67 16.16 -6.08
N ARG A 559 27.32 15.14 -5.52
CA ARG A 559 26.91 13.73 -5.58
C ARG A 559 27.01 13.10 -4.20
N TRP A 560 26.22 12.08 -3.95
CA TRP A 560 26.37 11.30 -2.73
C TRP A 560 27.63 10.44 -2.78
N MET A 561 28.32 10.39 -1.63
CA MET A 561 29.37 9.41 -1.33
C MET A 561 28.87 8.34 -0.36
N SER A 562 27.94 8.72 0.51
CA SER A 562 27.24 7.82 1.44
C SER A 562 25.91 8.45 1.88
N ALA A 563 25.15 7.76 2.73
CA ALA A 563 23.92 8.31 3.32
C ALA A 563 24.12 9.60 4.14
N VAL A 564 25.35 9.94 4.50
CA VAL A 564 25.70 11.07 5.37
C VAL A 564 26.84 11.91 4.80
N ASP A 565 27.19 11.76 3.52
CA ASP A 565 28.31 12.48 2.93
C ASP A 565 28.10 12.77 1.44
N THR A 566 28.52 13.96 1.01
CA THR A 566 28.47 14.41 -0.39
C THR A 566 29.80 15.01 -0.83
N ASP A 567 30.14 14.77 -2.10
CA ASP A 567 31.34 15.32 -2.73
C ASP A 567 30.98 16.36 -3.81
N PRO A 568 31.79 17.42 -3.97
CA PRO A 568 31.66 18.35 -5.07
C PRO A 568 32.07 17.69 -6.40
N VAL A 569 31.36 18.04 -7.48
CA VAL A 569 31.65 17.62 -8.85
C VAL A 569 32.35 18.76 -9.60
N PRO A 570 33.63 18.60 -9.99
CA PRO A 570 34.45 19.70 -10.53
C PRO A 570 34.25 19.95 -12.03
N PHE A 571 33.04 19.76 -12.54
CA PHE A 571 32.69 19.86 -13.95
C PHE A 571 31.48 20.77 -14.18
N ALA A 572 31.30 21.21 -15.43
CA ALA A 572 30.18 22.06 -15.85
C ALA A 572 28.82 21.34 -15.88
N ASP A 573 28.79 20.06 -15.54
CA ASP A 573 27.61 19.22 -15.37
C ASP A 573 27.83 18.18 -14.27
N ALA A 574 26.74 17.58 -13.80
CA ALA A 574 26.75 16.44 -12.89
C ALA A 574 26.21 15.18 -13.58
N ALA A 575 27.03 14.13 -13.60
CA ALA A 575 26.73 12.85 -14.24
C ALA A 575 26.37 11.76 -13.23
N HIS A 576 25.35 10.95 -13.56
CA HIS A 576 24.91 9.79 -12.79
C HIS A 576 24.66 8.62 -13.75
N VAL A 577 25.22 7.44 -13.46
CA VAL A 577 25.06 6.26 -14.33
C VAL A 577 23.89 5.41 -13.89
N PHE A 578 23.14 4.86 -14.85
CA PHE A 578 21.99 4.00 -14.67
C PHE A 578 22.16 2.75 -15.53
N TRP A 579 22.05 1.57 -14.93
CA TRP A 579 21.86 0.33 -15.68
C TRP A 579 20.37 0.13 -15.93
N VAL A 580 19.96 0.39 -17.16
CA VAL A 580 18.58 0.21 -17.61
C VAL A 580 18.41 -1.19 -18.18
N ASP A 581 17.42 -1.91 -17.68
CA ASP A 581 17.01 -3.21 -18.18
C ASP A 581 15.49 -3.37 -18.09
N ASN A 582 14.84 -3.76 -19.18
CA ASN A 582 13.41 -4.05 -19.23
C ASN A 582 13.15 -5.50 -19.70
N THR A 583 14.14 -6.38 -19.56
CA THR A 583 14.04 -7.78 -19.92
C THR A 583 13.54 -8.59 -18.71
N PRO A 584 12.44 -9.37 -18.85
CA PRO A 584 11.97 -10.24 -17.77
C PRO A 584 12.94 -11.37 -17.45
N VAL A 585 12.84 -11.94 -16.24
CA VAL A 585 13.49 -13.23 -15.95
C VAL A 585 12.84 -14.36 -16.74
N GLY A 586 13.61 -15.42 -16.99
CA GLY A 586 13.16 -16.65 -17.63
C GLY A 586 13.18 -17.85 -16.68
N GLY A 587 12.43 -18.88 -17.05
CA GLY A 587 12.45 -20.18 -16.38
C GLY A 587 11.86 -21.27 -17.27
N ASP A 588 12.13 -22.53 -16.93
CA ASP A 588 11.59 -23.70 -17.64
C ASP A 588 11.62 -24.95 -16.74
N ILE A 589 10.53 -25.72 -16.65
CA ILE A 589 10.48 -27.08 -16.08
C ILE A 589 10.73 -28.08 -17.22
N VAL A 590 12.01 -28.37 -17.44
CA VAL A 590 12.48 -29.17 -18.57
C VAL A 590 12.11 -30.66 -18.45
N ASP A 591 12.22 -31.23 -17.24
CA ASP A 591 11.98 -32.65 -17.01
C ASP A 591 11.51 -32.94 -15.58
N LEU A 592 10.82 -34.07 -15.37
CA LEU A 592 10.50 -34.57 -14.04
C LEU A 592 11.42 -35.75 -13.70
N ARG A 593 11.90 -35.80 -12.46
CA ARG A 593 12.93 -36.77 -12.04
C ARG A 593 12.41 -37.71 -10.98
N LYS A 594 12.52 -39.02 -11.25
CA LYS A 594 12.36 -40.07 -10.24
C LYS A 594 13.73 -40.63 -9.88
N ASN A 595 14.11 -40.59 -8.60
CA ASN A 595 15.42 -41.04 -8.14
C ASN A 595 16.58 -40.39 -8.92
N GLY A 596 16.42 -39.11 -9.29
CA GLY A 596 17.38 -38.36 -10.11
C GLY A 596 17.36 -38.66 -11.61
N VAL A 597 16.55 -39.62 -12.08
CA VAL A 597 16.44 -39.97 -13.51
C VAL A 597 15.40 -39.09 -14.19
N ALA A 598 15.84 -38.29 -15.16
CA ALA A 598 15.01 -37.37 -15.94
C ALA A 598 14.00 -38.08 -16.85
N ASN A 599 12.81 -37.49 -16.95
CA ASN A 599 11.74 -37.91 -17.86
C ASN A 599 11.02 -36.68 -18.43
N THR A 600 10.98 -36.59 -19.77
CA THR A 600 10.41 -35.46 -20.53
C THR A 600 9.06 -35.77 -21.17
N GLY A 601 8.48 -36.94 -20.87
CA GLY A 601 7.14 -37.30 -21.33
C GLY A 601 6.06 -36.31 -20.85
N GLN A 602 5.08 -36.03 -21.70
CA GLN A 602 3.98 -35.11 -21.37
C GLN A 602 3.08 -35.62 -20.24
N CYS A 603 2.87 -36.94 -20.16
CA CYS A 603 2.05 -37.57 -19.12
C CYS A 603 2.96 -38.39 -18.19
N GLN A 604 3.12 -37.93 -16.96
CA GLN A 604 4.07 -38.49 -16.00
C GLN A 604 3.36 -39.22 -14.86
N PHE A 605 3.44 -40.56 -14.89
CA PHE A 605 2.98 -41.44 -13.82
C PHE A 605 4.20 -42.17 -13.24
N MET A 606 4.56 -41.83 -12.00
CA MET A 606 5.75 -42.37 -11.35
C MET A 606 5.36 -43.35 -10.25
N THR A 607 5.57 -44.63 -10.52
CA THR A 607 5.37 -45.71 -9.55
C THR A 607 6.69 -46.09 -8.90
N GLY A 608 6.77 -46.19 -7.58
CA GLY A 608 8.01 -46.48 -6.85
C GLY A 608 7.78 -47.00 -5.43
N THR A 609 8.85 -47.14 -4.66
CA THR A 609 8.76 -47.45 -3.22
C THR A 609 8.54 -46.17 -2.40
N ALA A 610 8.19 -46.31 -1.13
CA ALA A 610 8.08 -45.17 -0.20
C ALA A 610 9.34 -44.28 -0.15
N ALA A 611 10.53 -44.89 -0.31
CA ALA A 611 11.82 -44.21 -0.32
C ALA A 611 12.21 -43.63 -1.69
N SER A 612 11.42 -43.86 -2.74
CA SER A 612 11.67 -43.23 -4.04
C SER A 612 11.53 -41.71 -3.92
N THR A 613 12.34 -40.97 -4.66
CA THR A 613 12.37 -39.51 -4.61
C THR A 613 11.85 -38.87 -5.88
N PHE A 614 11.21 -37.72 -5.72
CA PHE A 614 10.75 -36.84 -6.78
C PHE A 614 11.57 -35.54 -6.75
N ALA A 615 11.99 -35.08 -7.93
CA ALA A 615 12.62 -33.79 -8.17
C ALA A 615 12.23 -33.29 -9.57
N ILE A 616 12.65 -32.08 -9.92
CA ILE A 616 12.52 -31.56 -11.29
C ILE A 616 13.89 -31.21 -11.86
N GLY A 617 14.03 -31.37 -13.17
CA GLY A 617 15.03 -30.69 -13.97
C GLY A 617 14.46 -29.35 -14.42
N PHE A 618 15.13 -28.25 -14.09
CA PHE A 618 14.61 -26.92 -14.42
C PHE A 618 15.70 -25.93 -14.82
N ARG A 619 15.25 -24.76 -15.26
CA ARG A 619 16.02 -23.56 -15.55
C ARG A 619 15.36 -22.36 -14.87
N ALA A 620 16.16 -21.41 -14.40
CA ALA A 620 15.73 -20.15 -13.81
C ALA A 620 16.88 -19.16 -14.02
N TYR A 621 16.64 -18.07 -14.74
CA TYR A 621 17.73 -17.23 -15.23
C TYR A 621 17.30 -15.79 -15.55
N HIS A 622 18.29 -14.93 -15.68
CA HIS A 622 18.21 -13.68 -16.44
C HIS A 622 19.25 -13.70 -17.58
N VAL A 623 19.01 -12.95 -18.66
CA VAL A 623 19.93 -12.88 -19.81
C VAL A 623 21.33 -12.30 -19.45
N HIS A 624 21.42 -11.61 -18.31
CA HIS A 624 22.66 -11.05 -17.78
C HIS A 624 23.33 -11.95 -16.72
N GLY A 625 22.76 -13.11 -16.39
CA GLY A 625 23.37 -14.08 -15.49
C GLY A 625 24.42 -14.96 -16.18
N VAL A 626 25.20 -15.67 -15.37
CA VAL A 626 26.18 -16.65 -15.86
C VAL A 626 25.56 -18.03 -16.08
N GLU A 627 26.03 -18.73 -17.12
CA GLU A 627 25.61 -20.10 -17.44
C GLU A 627 26.21 -21.18 -16.50
N HIS A 628 26.32 -21.02 -15.17
CA HIS A 628 26.98 -22.05 -14.33
C HIS A 628 26.27 -22.32 -12.99
N ALA A 629 26.09 -23.62 -12.67
CA ALA A 629 25.56 -24.14 -11.40
C ALA A 629 26.52 -23.99 -10.19
N GLY A 630 27.12 -22.81 -10.03
CA GLY A 630 28.04 -22.45 -8.96
C GLY A 630 27.41 -21.55 -7.88
N ASN A 631 28.04 -21.48 -6.71
CA ASN A 631 27.66 -20.51 -5.68
C ASN A 631 28.20 -19.13 -6.05
N GLY A 632 27.32 -18.21 -6.42
CA GLY A 632 27.64 -16.80 -6.62
C GLY A 632 27.47 -16.37 -8.06
N ASP A 633 26.25 -15.96 -8.40
CA ASP A 633 26.02 -15.04 -9.50
C ASP A 633 25.58 -13.71 -8.88
N GLY A 634 26.55 -12.82 -8.65
CA GLY A 634 26.27 -11.46 -8.17
C GLY A 634 25.60 -10.61 -9.25
N ASP A 635 25.84 -10.93 -10.52
CA ASP A 635 25.60 -10.05 -11.66
C ASP A 635 24.27 -10.38 -12.39
N SER A 636 23.62 -11.51 -12.08
CA SER A 636 22.27 -11.79 -12.59
C SER A 636 21.23 -10.84 -12.01
N PHE A 637 20.32 -10.35 -12.86
CA PHE A 637 19.13 -9.62 -12.44
C PHE A 637 17.99 -10.53 -11.95
N MET A 638 18.24 -11.83 -11.83
CA MET A 638 17.38 -12.75 -11.10
C MET A 638 17.59 -12.56 -9.59
N TRP A 639 16.51 -12.35 -8.84
CA TRP A 639 16.57 -12.23 -7.39
C TRP A 639 16.68 -13.59 -6.72
N GLN A 640 15.72 -14.47 -7.00
CA GLN A 640 15.66 -15.84 -6.50
C GLN A 640 14.64 -16.65 -7.30
N TYR A 641 14.59 -17.96 -7.09
CA TYR A 641 13.49 -18.81 -7.50
C TYR A 641 12.91 -19.61 -6.33
N GLY A 642 11.71 -20.12 -6.52
CA GLY A 642 11.00 -20.99 -5.58
C GLY A 642 10.35 -22.14 -6.33
N ILE A 643 10.42 -23.34 -5.74
CA ILE A 643 9.84 -24.55 -6.32
C ILE A 643 8.87 -25.14 -5.30
N GLY A 644 7.58 -24.96 -5.55
CA GLY A 644 6.51 -25.48 -4.70
C GLY A 644 5.85 -26.70 -5.33
N TRP A 645 5.35 -27.63 -4.52
CA TRP A 645 4.46 -28.68 -4.98
C TRP A 645 3.18 -28.70 -4.15
N GLN A 646 2.09 -29.16 -4.76
CA GLN A 646 0.80 -29.33 -4.13
C GLN A 646 0.21 -30.67 -4.53
N ARG A 647 -0.30 -31.43 -3.54
CA ARG A 647 -0.99 -32.70 -3.77
C ARG A 647 -2.47 -32.45 -4.07
N GLY A 648 -2.92 -32.92 -5.23
CA GLY A 648 -4.32 -32.95 -5.63
C GLY A 648 -5.08 -31.64 -5.38
N LEU A 649 -6.37 -31.77 -5.10
CA LEU A 649 -7.24 -30.64 -4.79
C LEU A 649 -7.16 -30.34 -3.28
N ASN A 650 -6.40 -29.31 -2.89
CA ASN A 650 -6.21 -28.86 -1.50
C ASN A 650 -5.56 -29.88 -0.56
N GLY A 651 -4.78 -30.81 -1.09
CA GLY A 651 -3.94 -31.67 -0.26
C GLY A 651 -2.71 -30.93 0.24
N ASN A 652 -1.85 -31.65 0.96
CA ASN A 652 -0.58 -31.11 1.46
C ASN A 652 0.22 -30.45 0.34
N SER A 653 0.95 -29.41 0.72
CA SER A 653 1.95 -28.75 -0.12
C SER A 653 3.32 -28.81 0.56
N GLY A 654 4.35 -28.55 -0.24
CA GLY A 654 5.72 -28.44 0.23
C GLY A 654 6.58 -27.71 -0.79
N ALA A 655 7.88 -27.62 -0.49
CA ALA A 655 8.85 -27.05 -1.41
C ALA A 655 9.91 -28.09 -1.77
N LEU A 656 10.43 -28.01 -2.98
CA LEU A 656 11.67 -28.71 -3.35
C LEU A 656 12.85 -27.80 -3.00
N GLY A 657 13.95 -28.38 -2.53
CA GLY A 657 15.17 -27.63 -2.21
C GLY A 657 15.78 -26.96 -3.46
N PRO A 658 16.66 -25.97 -3.27
CA PRO A 658 17.34 -25.27 -4.36
C PRO A 658 18.25 -26.19 -5.18
N ALA A 659 18.66 -25.70 -6.36
CA ALA A 659 19.67 -26.31 -7.21
C ALA A 659 21.05 -25.63 -7.06
N PRO A 660 22.16 -26.39 -7.17
CA PRO A 660 22.20 -27.86 -7.05
C PRO A 660 21.70 -28.27 -5.67
N SER A 661 21.27 -29.53 -5.48
CA SER A 661 20.74 -30.01 -4.19
C SER A 661 21.65 -29.62 -3.02
N GLY A 662 21.14 -28.81 -2.08
CA GLY A 662 21.90 -28.24 -0.95
C GLY A 662 22.56 -26.88 -1.22
N GLY A 663 22.32 -26.29 -2.39
CA GLY A 663 22.76 -24.95 -2.80
C GLY A 663 21.84 -23.84 -2.28
N ASN A 664 21.79 -22.73 -3.01
CA ASN A 664 20.93 -21.59 -2.69
C ASN A 664 19.95 -21.32 -3.85
N ASN A 665 18.84 -20.66 -3.56
CA ASN A 665 17.81 -20.34 -4.55
C ASN A 665 18.03 -18.99 -5.25
N HIS A 666 19.20 -18.38 -5.09
CA HIS A 666 19.59 -17.11 -5.71
C HIS A 666 20.52 -17.30 -6.91
N THR A 667 21.12 -18.49 -7.07
CA THR A 667 22.00 -18.82 -8.19
C THR A 667 21.21 -18.89 -9.50
N ASP A 668 21.62 -18.09 -10.48
CA ASP A 668 21.19 -18.24 -11.87
C ASP A 668 21.62 -19.61 -12.42
N VAL A 669 20.69 -20.35 -13.01
CA VAL A 669 20.96 -21.70 -13.54
C VAL A 669 20.89 -21.76 -15.07
N GLY A 670 20.93 -20.59 -15.73
CA GLY A 670 21.22 -20.38 -17.15
C GLY A 670 20.09 -20.71 -18.14
N GLU A 671 20.15 -20.06 -19.31
CA GLU A 671 19.22 -20.27 -20.43
C GLU A 671 19.61 -21.46 -21.31
N THR A 672 20.91 -21.58 -21.63
CA THR A 672 21.45 -22.50 -22.64
C THR A 672 22.02 -23.80 -22.03
N GLY A 673 22.29 -23.79 -20.72
CA GLY A 673 22.81 -24.94 -19.97
C GLY A 673 21.83 -26.11 -19.87
N GLY A 674 22.34 -27.29 -19.52
CA GLY A 674 21.49 -28.45 -19.24
C GLY A 674 20.62 -28.24 -17.99
N ALA A 675 19.42 -28.83 -17.96
CA ALA A 675 18.50 -28.69 -16.83
C ALA A 675 19.14 -29.12 -15.50
N VAL A 676 19.14 -28.23 -14.51
CA VAL A 676 19.68 -28.51 -13.18
C VAL A 676 18.66 -29.23 -12.32
N SER A 677 19.13 -30.09 -11.42
CA SER A 677 18.23 -30.80 -10.50
C SER A 677 17.88 -29.90 -9.33
N SER A 678 16.59 -29.78 -9.04
CA SER A 678 16.13 -29.33 -7.72
C SER A 678 16.60 -30.30 -6.62
N GLY A 679 16.46 -29.88 -5.37
CA GLY A 679 16.35 -30.81 -4.25
C GLY A 679 15.17 -31.77 -4.45
N SER A 680 15.18 -32.88 -3.71
CA SER A 680 14.19 -33.95 -3.89
C SER A 680 13.38 -34.21 -2.64
N GLU A 681 12.13 -34.63 -2.81
CA GLU A 681 11.27 -35.12 -1.73
C GLU A 681 10.95 -36.61 -1.89
N THR A 682 10.71 -37.30 -0.78
CA THR A 682 10.32 -38.72 -0.86
C THR A 682 8.86 -38.89 -1.23
N PHE A 683 8.53 -39.98 -1.93
CA PHE A 683 7.14 -40.33 -2.25
C PHE A 683 6.32 -40.47 -0.98
N GLN A 684 6.90 -41.04 0.09
CA GLN A 684 6.26 -41.10 1.39
C GLN A 684 5.90 -39.71 1.93
N THR A 685 6.83 -38.75 1.92
CA THR A 685 6.55 -37.38 2.37
C THR A 685 5.40 -36.78 1.59
N MET A 686 5.47 -36.84 0.25
CA MET A 686 4.50 -36.21 -0.63
C MET A 686 3.11 -36.86 -0.53
N LEU A 687 3.04 -38.17 -0.30
CA LEU A 687 1.79 -38.91 -0.16
C LEU A 687 1.26 -39.01 1.28
N THR A 688 1.99 -38.49 2.26
CA THR A 688 1.50 -38.44 3.65
C THR A 688 0.43 -37.37 3.78
N ASP A 689 -0.79 -37.78 4.12
CA ASP A 689 -1.88 -36.90 4.50
C ASP A 689 -1.77 -36.58 6.00
N THR A 690 -1.30 -35.37 6.28
CA THR A 690 -1.16 -34.85 7.65
C THR A 690 -2.44 -34.20 8.16
N THR A 691 -3.49 -34.10 7.34
CA THR A 691 -4.79 -33.57 7.78
C THR A 691 -5.58 -34.61 8.58
N GLN A 692 -5.23 -35.88 8.43
CA GLN A 692 -5.78 -36.99 9.22
C GLN A 692 -4.94 -37.22 10.47
N VAL A 693 -5.59 -37.57 11.58
CA VAL A 693 -4.93 -37.91 12.84
C VAL A 693 -5.34 -39.34 13.25
N PRO A 694 -4.42 -40.32 13.23
CA PRO A 694 -3.00 -40.20 12.85
C PRO A 694 -2.81 -39.95 11.34
N ALA A 695 -1.65 -39.40 10.95
CA ALA A 695 -1.33 -39.16 9.55
C ALA A 695 -1.33 -40.47 8.73
N VAL A 696 -1.88 -40.42 7.52
CA VAL A 696 -2.06 -41.59 6.65
C VAL A 696 -1.22 -41.44 5.38
N VAL A 697 -0.44 -42.46 5.03
CA VAL A 697 0.27 -42.49 3.74
C VAL A 697 -0.67 -43.01 2.66
N LEU A 698 -0.97 -42.18 1.67
CA LEU A 698 -1.78 -42.54 0.51
C LEU A 698 -1.00 -43.45 -0.45
N SER A 699 -1.68 -44.36 -1.14
CA SER A 699 -1.03 -45.25 -2.12
C SER A 699 -0.71 -44.54 -3.43
N LYS A 700 -1.52 -43.56 -3.84
CA LYS A 700 -1.28 -42.75 -5.04
C LYS A 700 -2.02 -41.43 -5.00
N CYS A 701 -1.50 -40.42 -5.69
CA CYS A 701 -2.17 -39.14 -5.89
C CYS A 701 -1.60 -38.38 -7.09
N THR A 702 -2.31 -37.35 -7.53
CA THR A 702 -1.81 -36.37 -8.51
C THR A 702 -1.21 -35.17 -7.79
N PHE A 703 -0.30 -34.48 -8.46
CA PHE A 703 0.44 -33.35 -7.94
C PHE A 703 0.63 -32.30 -9.03
N SER A 704 0.70 -31.04 -8.62
CA SER A 704 1.29 -29.96 -9.40
C SER A 704 2.61 -29.54 -8.78
N VAL A 705 3.59 -29.20 -9.61
CA VAL A 705 4.84 -28.55 -9.21
C VAL A 705 4.93 -27.22 -9.94
N THR A 706 5.27 -26.16 -9.23
CA THR A 706 5.31 -24.80 -9.75
C THR A 706 6.70 -24.22 -9.51
N LEU A 707 7.31 -23.71 -10.59
CA LEU A 707 8.52 -22.91 -10.55
C LEU A 707 8.11 -21.43 -10.61
N HIS A 708 8.57 -20.65 -9.65
CA HIS A 708 8.47 -19.19 -9.66
C HIS A 708 9.87 -18.59 -9.67
N VAL A 709 10.17 -17.72 -10.62
CA VAL A 709 11.42 -16.99 -10.72
C VAL A 709 11.13 -15.51 -10.49
N TYR A 710 11.85 -14.88 -9.58
CA TYR A 710 11.62 -13.51 -9.16
C TYR A 710 12.72 -12.59 -9.71
N ALA A 711 12.33 -11.45 -10.28
CA ALA A 711 13.22 -10.43 -10.81
C ALA A 711 13.70 -9.43 -9.74
N LYS A 712 14.93 -8.90 -9.90
CA LYS A 712 15.49 -7.81 -9.07
C LYS A 712 14.96 -6.42 -9.44
N HIS A 713 14.47 -6.23 -10.67
CA HIS A 713 14.20 -4.93 -11.27
C HIS A 713 13.40 -3.96 -10.41
N PHE A 714 13.77 -2.68 -10.52
CA PHE A 714 13.34 -1.64 -9.60
C PHE A 714 12.97 -0.34 -10.33
N THR A 715 11.90 0.33 -9.88
CA THR A 715 11.45 1.63 -10.42
C THR A 715 11.99 2.83 -9.67
N GLY A 716 12.73 2.61 -8.58
CA GLY A 716 12.99 3.63 -7.58
C GLY A 716 11.90 3.75 -6.52
N SER A 717 10.74 3.10 -6.68
CA SER A 717 9.69 3.06 -5.64
C SER A 717 9.40 1.65 -5.14
N GLY A 718 9.61 0.63 -5.97
CA GLY A 718 9.33 -0.76 -5.64
C GLY A 718 9.84 -1.74 -6.69
N ARG A 719 9.84 -3.03 -6.33
CA ARG A 719 10.20 -4.15 -7.20
C ARG A 719 9.14 -4.33 -8.30
N ILE A 720 9.58 -4.58 -9.53
CA ILE A 720 8.71 -4.76 -10.70
C ILE A 720 8.30 -6.23 -10.82
N GLN A 721 7.17 -6.61 -10.23
CA GLN A 721 6.68 -8.00 -10.26
C GLN A 721 6.32 -8.48 -11.68
N ALA A 722 5.97 -7.55 -12.58
CA ALA A 722 5.64 -7.87 -13.97
C ALA A 722 6.79 -8.54 -14.73
N TYR A 723 8.03 -8.44 -14.23
CA TYR A 723 9.21 -9.07 -14.80
C TYR A 723 9.51 -10.46 -14.23
N ASP A 724 8.71 -10.98 -13.29
CA ASP A 724 8.85 -12.35 -12.76
C ASP A 724 8.56 -13.43 -13.82
N TYR A 725 8.76 -14.69 -13.49
CA TYR A 725 8.32 -15.80 -14.33
C TYR A 725 7.68 -16.89 -13.48
N ALA A 726 6.71 -17.60 -14.06
CA ALA A 726 6.05 -18.71 -13.39
C ALA A 726 5.66 -19.80 -14.38
N GLU A 727 5.90 -21.05 -14.00
CA GLU A 727 5.50 -22.22 -14.77
C GLU A 727 5.00 -23.34 -13.85
N THR A 728 4.08 -24.18 -14.34
CA THR A 728 3.55 -25.32 -13.60
C THR A 728 3.53 -26.58 -14.45
N ALA A 729 4.00 -27.69 -13.87
CA ALA A 729 3.88 -29.03 -14.42
C ALA A 729 2.99 -29.91 -13.51
N SER A 730 2.43 -30.97 -14.08
CA SER A 730 1.57 -31.92 -13.36
C SER A 730 2.07 -33.35 -13.51
N PHE A 731 1.91 -34.15 -12.45
CA PHE A 731 2.34 -35.55 -12.41
C PHE A 731 1.52 -36.37 -11.42
N ALA A 732 1.70 -37.68 -11.45
CA ALA A 732 1.12 -38.59 -10.47
C ALA A 732 2.22 -39.44 -9.83
N LEU A 733 2.09 -39.68 -8.53
CA LEU A 733 2.94 -40.60 -7.77
C LEU A 733 2.12 -41.79 -7.29
N GLU A 734 2.75 -42.96 -7.27
CA GLU A 734 2.20 -44.19 -6.71
C GLU A 734 3.28 -44.94 -5.92
N ILE A 735 2.96 -45.34 -4.68
CA ILE A 735 3.77 -46.27 -3.90
C ILE A 735 3.25 -47.68 -4.15
N THR A 736 4.08 -48.51 -4.77
CA THR A 736 3.89 -49.97 -4.86
C THR A 736 4.83 -50.65 -3.89
N SER A 737 4.30 -51.58 -3.11
CA SER A 737 5.04 -52.43 -2.17
C SER A 737 6.14 -53.24 -2.84
#